data_AF-A0A928X7J6-F1
#
_entry.id   AF-A0A928X7J6-F1
#
_cell.length_a   1.000
_cell.length_b   1.000
_cell.length_c   1.000
_cell.angle_alpha   90.00
_cell.angle_beta   90.00
_cell.angle_gamma   90.00
#
_symmetry.space_group_name_H-M   'P 1'
#
loop_
_entity.id
_entity.type
_entity.pdbx_description
1 polymer ?
#
loop_
_entity_poly.entity_id
_entity_poly.type
_entity_poly.pdbx_seq_one_letter_code
_entity_poly.pdbx_strand_id
1 'polypeptide(L)'
;MRKAMLFIALAMLWMVNPDISYSDTVHDSKTSNIETGQDAYASQQVEIERLRLNSKAPIDIILTGTGAVRYADFRVQSPAEIGDDNLARARWFLNEYRKLLRIENPKDELRFFRRSPDGFNSFFLQFHDDIPVFPSELGVHTDSKYITGLGGNYVPQIKTSSKPAITPQQAAEKALIAGGKGAVQKGEPELWYINRGILGLEDDATYLAWRIEISAPKGSKALYIDAHNGTTVYTENLSPKAFDLMLSNANTTGPCDADSSYWLNENRDILVADENGPNGSSNDEGRRAFHNIQRVYNYWNQELGRDSFDACGRNIEMYINAGNSSLPWFDIPWLNFPWFNAQFNPGCGEIFEFGSGMALLDIIGHEFTHGVINNARENDRGQYKRVLHYELESGALNESYADIFAYFVDNDDWWIGDEYTFTGIGRRSLSDPRLGMQPDHMGNFWRLPVGELPGDDNDHGYVHINSGIHNKAAYLIINGGTHNGLNIIGIGQSKAQRLFYQVLVRGLTLNSQFLDAKLETIRQASILISSPEPMPLSYKCGDTVRTSTIPATDRFTLSDVCNIHKAFASVGIGSEVACVDNDKDGHLDDFDNCPEIPNSDQTDSDNDGFGNACDRCPYIPGNPPEDTDKDGRADSCDNCVDKANPSQEDTDGDRRGNACDNCPTVYNWYNGKGQDDADGDGIGDYCDNCKSVANPDQMDMPDRDGLGNACDTDWDNDGKKNDEDNCPLVANPAQEDTDGDEIGNACDNCPLVPNNDQKDLDCNGIGDACDSFPNPFASCTGRELPAAIDKRPEFLQKIEWPKWIIRLWEKVWR
;
A
#
# COMPACT_ATOMS: atom_id res chain seq x y z
N MET A 1 -15.84 -20.36 41.54
CA MET A 1 -17.09 -20.75 40.86
C MET A 1 -16.78 -20.96 39.37
N ARG A 2 -16.29 -22.14 38.97
CA ARG A 2 -17.07 -23.15 38.21
C ARG A 2 -17.88 -22.48 37.08
N LYS A 3 -17.28 -22.06 35.95
CA LYS A 3 -16.65 -22.82 34.83
C LYS A 3 -17.59 -23.79 34.09
N ALA A 4 -17.79 -23.46 32.80
CA ALA A 4 -17.76 -24.32 31.60
C ALA A 4 -18.95 -25.28 31.27
N MET A 5 -18.96 -25.65 29.98
CA MET A 5 -19.93 -26.47 29.20
C MET A 5 -21.19 -25.69 28.75
N LEU A 6 -21.41 -25.35 27.47
CA LEU A 6 -20.82 -25.74 26.17
C LEU A 6 -20.89 -27.25 25.83
N PHE A 7 -21.67 -27.57 24.78
CA PHE A 7 -21.83 -28.87 24.09
C PHE A 7 -22.10 -30.13 24.92
N ILE A 8 -23.30 -30.72 24.70
CA ILE A 8 -23.45 -32.09 24.19
C ILE A 8 -24.83 -32.20 23.49
N ALA A 9 -24.82 -32.89 22.34
CA ALA A 9 -25.92 -33.48 21.54
C ALA A 9 -27.38 -33.06 21.85
N LEU A 10 -28.20 -32.58 20.91
CA LEU A 10 -28.25 -32.89 19.46
C LEU A 10 -28.41 -34.40 19.18
N ALA A 11 -29.49 -35.01 19.68
CA ALA A 11 -30.05 -36.25 19.13
C ALA A 11 -31.52 -36.43 19.52
N MET A 12 -32.34 -36.82 18.52
CA MET A 12 -33.69 -37.42 18.66
C MET A 12 -34.85 -36.52 19.16
N LEU A 13 -36.06 -36.60 18.62
CA LEU A 13 -36.50 -37.00 17.27
C LEU A 13 -37.90 -36.45 17.03
N TRP A 14 -38.19 -36.12 15.78
CA TRP A 14 -39.50 -35.96 15.17
C TRP A 14 -40.58 -36.94 15.72
N MET A 15 -41.79 -36.45 16.03
CA MET A 15 -43.06 -36.78 15.34
C MET A 15 -44.33 -36.37 16.14
N VAL A 16 -45.43 -36.18 15.38
CA VAL A 16 -46.86 -36.05 15.77
C VAL A 16 -47.32 -34.69 16.33
N ASN A 17 -47.87 -33.89 15.41
CA ASN A 17 -48.94 -32.92 15.68
C ASN A 17 -50.31 -33.67 15.58
N PRO A 18 -51.38 -33.23 16.25
CA PRO A 18 -52.43 -32.55 15.46
C PRO A 18 -53.23 -31.43 16.18
N ASP A 19 -53.43 -30.35 15.41
CA ASP A 19 -54.66 -29.57 15.18
C ASP A 19 -55.43 -28.77 16.26
N ILE A 20 -55.33 -27.44 16.05
CA ILE A 20 -56.43 -26.46 15.89
C ILE A 20 -57.25 -26.02 17.13
N SER A 21 -57.05 -24.75 17.56
CA SER A 21 -58.03 -23.68 17.27
C SER A 21 -57.59 -22.26 17.66
N TYR A 22 -57.73 -21.35 16.67
CA TYR A 22 -58.04 -19.91 16.73
C TYR A 22 -57.35 -18.97 17.76
N SER A 23 -56.54 -18.06 17.21
CA SER A 23 -56.23 -16.72 17.72
C SER A 23 -57.39 -15.74 17.33
N ASP A 24 -57.45 -14.44 17.64
CA ASP A 24 -56.42 -13.43 17.93
C ASP A 24 -56.78 -12.53 19.13
N THR A 25 -55.74 -11.90 19.70
CA THR A 25 -55.85 -10.76 20.60
C THR A 25 -55.22 -9.52 19.98
N VAL A 26 -55.78 -8.36 20.31
CA VAL A 26 -55.36 -7.05 19.79
C VAL A 26 -53.98 -6.67 20.32
N HIS A 27 -53.06 -6.30 19.42
CA HIS A 27 -52.01 -5.34 19.74
C HIS A 27 -51.96 -4.25 18.66
N ASP A 28 -51.84 -3.01 19.13
CA ASP A 28 -51.88 -1.79 18.33
C ASP A 28 -50.71 -1.77 17.32
N SER A 29 -51.04 -1.50 16.06
CA SER A 29 -50.11 -1.65 14.95
C SER A 29 -49.69 -0.29 14.40
N LYS A 30 -48.37 -0.07 14.30
CA LYS A 30 -47.85 0.87 13.31
C LYS A 30 -48.15 0.30 11.93
N THR A 31 -49.32 0.64 11.41
CA THR A 31 -49.77 0.26 10.07
C THR A 31 -48.95 1.03 9.04
N SER A 32 -47.85 0.41 8.60
CA SER A 32 -47.53 0.47 7.17
C SER A 32 -48.71 -0.15 6.42
N ASN A 33 -49.68 0.69 6.04
CA ASN A 33 -50.66 0.28 5.04
C ASN A 33 -49.90 0.10 3.73
N ILE A 34 -49.42 -1.11 3.50
CA ILE A 34 -49.02 -1.57 2.17
C ILE A 34 -50.30 -1.50 1.35
N GLU A 35 -50.50 -0.38 0.64
CA GLU A 35 -51.58 -0.20 -0.32
C GLU A 35 -51.52 -1.41 -1.27
N THR A 36 -52.61 -2.17 -1.39
CA THR A 36 -52.62 -3.28 -2.34
C THR A 36 -52.40 -2.74 -3.75
N GLY A 37 -52.06 -3.59 -4.72
CA GLY A 37 -51.92 -3.13 -6.12
C GLY A 37 -53.16 -2.42 -6.66
N GLN A 38 -54.33 -2.65 -6.05
CA GLN A 38 -55.60 -2.01 -6.37
C GLN A 38 -55.78 -0.67 -5.62
N ASP A 39 -55.33 -0.56 -4.38
CA ASP A 39 -55.34 0.69 -3.60
C ASP A 39 -54.30 1.69 -4.12
N ALA A 40 -53.10 1.22 -4.48
CA ALA A 40 -52.04 2.07 -5.05
C ALA A 40 -52.44 2.63 -6.43
N TYR A 41 -53.16 1.84 -7.23
CA TYR A 41 -53.78 2.32 -8.47
C TYR A 41 -54.87 3.37 -8.18
N ALA A 42 -55.75 3.13 -7.20
CA ALA A 42 -56.78 4.10 -6.82
C ALA A 42 -56.18 5.42 -6.30
N SER A 43 -55.18 5.35 -5.42
CA SER A 43 -54.38 6.50 -4.94
C SER A 43 -53.72 7.26 -6.10
N GLN A 44 -53.13 6.55 -7.08
CA GLN A 44 -52.56 7.18 -8.27
C GLN A 44 -53.62 7.87 -9.14
N GLN A 45 -54.80 7.27 -9.35
CA GLN A 45 -55.90 7.91 -10.10
C GLN A 45 -56.43 9.17 -9.39
N VAL A 46 -56.47 9.17 -8.05
CA VAL A 46 -56.82 10.37 -7.26
C VAL A 46 -55.77 11.49 -7.46
N GLU A 47 -54.48 11.18 -7.43
CA GLU A 47 -53.45 12.19 -7.71
C GLU A 47 -53.45 12.67 -9.18
N ILE A 48 -53.77 11.80 -10.14
CA ILE A 48 -53.96 12.21 -11.55
C ILE A 48 -55.10 13.24 -11.65
N GLU A 49 -56.23 13.01 -10.98
CA GLU A 49 -57.35 13.96 -10.99
C GLU A 49 -56.99 15.25 -10.22
N ARG A 50 -56.28 15.14 -9.10
CA ARG A 50 -55.72 16.29 -8.39
C ARG A 50 -54.75 17.10 -9.26
N LEU A 51 -53.94 16.44 -10.09
CA LEU A 51 -53.07 17.09 -11.07
C LEU A 51 -53.90 17.80 -12.15
N ARG A 52 -54.98 17.18 -12.67
CA ARG A 52 -55.93 17.84 -13.59
C ARG A 52 -56.51 19.14 -13.01
N LEU A 53 -56.97 19.09 -11.77
CA LEU A 53 -57.60 20.22 -11.08
C LEU A 53 -56.62 21.36 -10.78
N ASN A 54 -55.36 21.03 -10.47
CA ASN A 54 -54.31 22.00 -10.15
C ASN A 54 -53.58 22.55 -11.38
N SER A 55 -53.61 21.85 -12.51
CA SER A 55 -52.96 22.25 -13.76
C SER A 55 -53.68 23.44 -14.42
N LYS A 56 -52.89 24.38 -14.95
CA LYS A 56 -53.36 25.51 -15.77
C LYS A 56 -53.38 25.20 -17.27
N ALA A 57 -52.80 24.08 -17.68
CA ALA A 57 -52.84 23.54 -19.04
C ALA A 57 -53.65 22.24 -19.07
N PRO A 58 -54.21 21.83 -20.22
CA PRO A 58 -54.67 20.46 -20.41
C PRO A 58 -53.52 19.50 -20.06
N ILE A 59 -53.83 18.40 -19.37
CA ILE A 59 -52.80 17.39 -19.08
C ILE A 59 -52.80 16.30 -20.14
N ASP A 60 -51.62 15.82 -20.48
CA ASP A 60 -51.42 14.52 -21.13
C ASP A 60 -50.55 13.66 -20.22
N ILE A 61 -50.87 12.37 -20.07
CA ILE A 61 -50.12 11.43 -19.21
C ILE A 61 -50.02 10.08 -19.91
N ILE A 62 -48.79 9.63 -20.12
CA ILE A 62 -48.46 8.30 -20.61
C ILE A 62 -47.92 7.48 -19.44
N LEU A 63 -48.70 6.50 -19.00
CA LEU A 63 -48.29 5.50 -18.02
C LEU A 63 -47.69 4.27 -18.72
N THR A 64 -46.70 3.64 -18.10
CA THR A 64 -46.25 2.29 -18.47
C THR A 64 -47.26 1.23 -18.04
N GLY A 65 -47.09 -0.02 -18.47
CA GLY A 65 -47.87 -1.17 -17.96
C GLY A 65 -47.72 -1.41 -16.45
N THR A 66 -46.59 -1.00 -15.86
CA THR A 66 -46.35 -1.02 -14.40
C THR A 66 -47.02 0.15 -13.67
N GLY A 67 -47.54 1.14 -14.40
CA GLY A 67 -48.09 2.38 -13.87
C GLY A 67 -47.04 3.40 -13.46
N ALA A 68 -45.80 3.29 -13.97
CA ALA A 68 -44.82 4.38 -13.89
C ALA A 68 -45.24 5.50 -14.83
N VAL A 69 -45.04 6.76 -14.46
CA VAL A 69 -45.30 7.88 -15.37
C VAL A 69 -44.10 8.05 -16.31
N ARG A 70 -44.24 7.60 -17.56
CA ARG A 70 -43.18 7.68 -18.58
C ARG A 70 -43.06 9.09 -19.15
N TYR A 71 -44.19 9.78 -19.27
CA TYR A 71 -44.31 11.16 -19.72
C TYR A 71 -45.57 11.76 -19.12
N ALA A 72 -45.50 13.00 -18.66
CA ALA A 72 -46.67 13.83 -18.41
C ALA A 72 -46.38 15.29 -18.76
N ASP A 73 -47.31 15.92 -19.48
CA ASP A 73 -47.36 17.34 -19.78
C ASP A 73 -48.50 17.97 -18.97
N PHE A 74 -48.24 19.10 -18.32
CA PHE A 74 -49.19 19.81 -17.46
C PHE A 74 -48.68 21.23 -17.16
N ARG A 75 -49.35 21.99 -16.31
CA ARG A 75 -48.81 23.27 -15.82
C ARG A 75 -49.24 23.58 -14.40
N VAL A 76 -48.57 22.99 -13.43
CA VAL A 76 -48.86 23.18 -11.99
C VAL A 76 -47.98 24.32 -11.46
N GLN A 77 -48.58 25.26 -10.73
CA GLN A 77 -47.84 26.31 -10.05
C GLN A 77 -47.36 25.81 -8.69
N SER A 78 -46.09 26.03 -8.35
CA SER A 78 -45.60 25.76 -6.98
C SER A 78 -46.16 26.79 -5.98
N PRO A 79 -46.14 26.47 -4.67
CA PRO A 79 -46.29 27.46 -3.60
C PRO A 79 -45.24 28.57 -3.73
N ALA A 80 -45.56 29.77 -3.25
CA ALA A 80 -44.66 30.93 -3.34
C ALA A 80 -43.44 30.79 -2.42
N GLU A 81 -43.60 30.01 -1.36
CA GLU A 81 -42.61 29.70 -0.32
C GLU A 81 -41.47 28.81 -0.83
N ILE A 82 -41.66 28.14 -1.99
CA ILE A 82 -40.63 27.34 -2.66
C ILE A 82 -39.64 28.22 -3.45
N GLY A 83 -39.96 29.51 -3.66
CA GLY A 83 -39.07 30.46 -4.32
C GLY A 83 -38.92 30.24 -5.83
N ASP A 84 -37.88 30.86 -6.39
CA ASP A 84 -37.67 30.97 -7.84
C ASP A 84 -36.76 29.89 -8.48
N ASP A 85 -36.38 28.86 -7.74
CA ASP A 85 -35.52 27.77 -8.24
C ASP A 85 -36.29 26.57 -8.81
N ASN A 86 -35.75 25.95 -9.85
CA ASN A 86 -36.39 24.90 -10.63
C ASN A 86 -36.30 23.50 -10.00
N LEU A 87 -35.24 23.14 -9.27
CA LEU A 87 -35.16 21.82 -8.59
C LEU A 87 -35.87 21.89 -7.23
N ALA A 88 -36.00 23.06 -6.61
CA ALA A 88 -36.91 23.33 -5.51
C ALA A 88 -38.33 22.93 -5.88
N ARG A 89 -38.79 23.46 -7.02
CA ARG A 89 -40.08 23.15 -7.63
C ARG A 89 -40.18 21.69 -8.04
N ALA A 90 -39.13 21.10 -8.59
CA ALA A 90 -39.11 19.68 -8.93
C ALA A 90 -39.20 18.78 -7.70
N ARG A 91 -38.35 18.96 -6.67
CA ARG A 91 -38.35 18.21 -5.40
C ARG A 91 -39.67 18.38 -4.65
N TRP A 92 -40.19 19.61 -4.59
CA TRP A 92 -41.53 19.87 -4.04
C TRP A 92 -42.58 19.05 -4.80
N PHE A 93 -42.57 19.11 -6.13
CA PHE A 93 -43.53 18.37 -6.96
C PHE A 93 -43.42 16.85 -6.79
N LEU A 94 -42.19 16.30 -6.85
CA LEU A 94 -41.93 14.87 -6.64
C LEU A 94 -42.46 14.40 -5.28
N ASN A 95 -42.26 15.19 -4.21
CA ASN A 95 -42.74 14.87 -2.87
C ASN A 95 -44.27 15.05 -2.72
N GLU A 96 -44.83 16.13 -3.26
CA GLU A 96 -46.26 16.48 -3.17
C GLU A 96 -47.14 15.51 -3.97
N TYR A 97 -46.66 15.12 -5.16
CA TYR A 97 -47.29 14.17 -6.06
C TYR A 97 -46.63 12.78 -6.00
N ARG A 98 -46.00 12.41 -4.88
CA ARG A 98 -45.31 11.09 -4.75
C ARG A 98 -46.19 9.88 -5.05
N LYS A 99 -47.49 9.97 -4.73
CA LYS A 99 -48.51 8.96 -5.07
C LYS A 99 -48.87 8.92 -6.57
N LEU A 100 -48.68 10.00 -7.33
CA LEU A 100 -48.74 9.98 -8.80
C LEU A 100 -47.59 9.13 -9.35
N LEU A 101 -46.40 9.24 -8.76
CA LEU A 101 -45.22 8.48 -9.17
C LEU A 101 -45.22 7.04 -8.64
N ARG A 102 -45.99 6.75 -7.59
CA ARG A 102 -45.98 5.48 -6.83
C ARG A 102 -44.59 5.16 -6.25
N ILE A 103 -43.97 6.20 -5.68
CA ILE A 103 -42.75 6.18 -4.89
C ILE A 103 -43.13 6.58 -3.46
N GLU A 104 -42.64 5.87 -2.45
CA GLU A 104 -43.08 6.08 -1.06
C GLU A 104 -42.36 7.27 -0.43
N ASN A 105 -41.04 7.38 -0.69
CA ASN A 105 -40.18 8.42 -0.16
C ASN A 105 -39.25 9.00 -1.25
N PRO A 106 -39.75 9.90 -2.12
CA PRO A 106 -38.95 10.49 -3.20
C PRO A 106 -37.71 11.26 -2.75
N LYS A 107 -37.61 11.68 -1.47
CA LYS A 107 -36.41 12.35 -0.98
C LYS A 107 -35.21 11.41 -0.99
N ASP A 108 -35.43 10.16 -0.60
CA ASP A 108 -34.38 9.17 -0.40
C ASP A 108 -34.28 8.24 -1.63
N GLU A 109 -35.42 7.98 -2.29
CA GLU A 109 -35.57 7.16 -3.50
C GLU A 109 -35.32 7.91 -4.83
N LEU A 110 -35.34 9.25 -4.91
CA LEU A 110 -35.00 10.01 -6.12
C LEU A 110 -33.94 11.08 -5.82
N ARG A 111 -32.68 10.74 -6.11
CA ARG A 111 -31.53 11.61 -5.85
C ARG A 111 -31.25 12.46 -7.08
N PHE A 112 -30.99 13.74 -6.88
CA PHE A 112 -30.67 14.64 -7.99
C PHE A 112 -29.36 14.20 -8.66
N PHE A 113 -29.32 14.33 -9.98
CA PHE A 113 -28.22 13.88 -10.80
C PHE A 113 -27.64 15.00 -11.66
N ARG A 114 -28.49 15.68 -12.44
CA ARG A 114 -28.04 16.72 -13.38
C ARG A 114 -29.17 17.67 -13.77
N ARG A 115 -28.82 18.79 -14.39
CA ARG A 115 -29.74 19.78 -14.95
C ARG A 115 -29.55 19.91 -16.46
N SER A 116 -30.59 20.32 -17.19
CA SER A 116 -30.44 20.72 -18.59
C SER A 116 -29.71 22.06 -18.70
N PRO A 117 -28.93 22.31 -19.76
CA PRO A 117 -28.13 23.53 -19.87
C PRO A 117 -28.88 24.87 -19.86
N ASP A 118 -30.18 24.85 -20.13
CA ASP A 118 -31.09 26.00 -20.07
C ASP A 118 -31.65 26.28 -18.67
N GLY A 119 -31.30 25.44 -17.68
CA GLY A 119 -31.74 25.54 -16.30
C GLY A 119 -33.11 24.94 -16.00
N PHE A 120 -33.93 24.68 -17.03
CA PHE A 120 -35.37 24.43 -16.88
C PHE A 120 -35.74 23.00 -16.47
N ASN A 121 -34.85 22.02 -16.64
CA ASN A 121 -35.16 20.62 -16.45
C ASN A 121 -34.18 19.98 -15.47
N SER A 122 -34.69 19.26 -14.48
CA SER A 122 -33.88 18.60 -13.44
C SER A 122 -34.08 17.09 -13.50
N PHE A 123 -32.97 16.35 -13.52
CA PHE A 123 -32.94 14.90 -13.70
C PHE A 123 -32.47 14.22 -12.42
N PHE A 124 -33.06 13.05 -12.13
CA PHE A 124 -32.87 12.31 -10.88
C PHE A 124 -32.61 10.82 -11.18
N LEU A 125 -31.65 10.22 -10.47
CA LEU A 125 -31.46 8.77 -10.43
C LEU A 125 -32.32 8.16 -9.29
N GLN A 126 -32.87 6.98 -9.52
CA GLN A 126 -33.65 6.26 -8.52
C GLN A 126 -32.76 5.36 -7.65
N PHE A 127 -33.09 5.30 -6.36
CA PHE A 127 -32.54 4.39 -5.35
C PHE A 127 -33.68 3.64 -4.64
N HIS A 128 -33.39 2.46 -4.09
CA HIS A 128 -34.30 1.69 -3.24
C HIS A 128 -33.48 0.90 -2.23
N ASP A 129 -33.82 0.98 -0.92
CA ASP A 129 -32.98 0.47 0.17
C ASP A 129 -31.50 0.90 0.06
N ASP A 130 -31.26 2.17 -0.28
CA ASP A 130 -29.94 2.78 -0.58
C ASP A 130 -29.17 2.18 -1.79
N ILE A 131 -29.76 1.23 -2.51
CA ILE A 131 -29.19 0.58 -3.70
C ILE A 131 -29.65 1.31 -4.97
N PRO A 132 -28.74 1.70 -5.90
CA PRO A 132 -29.10 2.41 -7.12
C PRO A 132 -29.90 1.54 -8.11
N VAL A 133 -30.80 2.17 -8.87
CA VAL A 133 -31.65 1.51 -9.89
C VAL A 133 -31.19 1.91 -11.30
N PHE A 134 -30.79 0.93 -12.10
CA PHE A 134 -30.30 1.10 -13.47
C PHE A 134 -31.31 0.61 -14.53
N PRO A 135 -31.42 1.28 -15.69
CA PRO A 135 -30.92 2.62 -16.02
C PRO A 135 -32.00 3.67 -15.72
N SER A 136 -32.28 3.93 -14.44
CA SER A 136 -33.31 4.93 -14.09
C SER A 136 -32.79 6.35 -14.32
N GLU A 137 -33.61 7.18 -14.96
CA GLU A 137 -33.45 8.64 -14.94
C GLU A 137 -34.86 9.24 -15.08
N LEU A 138 -35.26 10.07 -14.13
CA LEU A 138 -36.52 10.82 -14.17
C LEU A 138 -36.23 12.32 -14.30
N GLY A 139 -36.65 12.91 -15.41
CA GLY A 139 -36.65 14.35 -15.63
C GLY A 139 -37.93 15.01 -15.11
N VAL A 140 -37.80 16.20 -14.54
CA VAL A 140 -38.89 17.12 -14.20
C VAL A 140 -38.64 18.45 -14.89
N HIS A 141 -39.64 18.90 -15.65
CA HIS A 141 -39.58 20.08 -16.51
C HIS A 141 -40.27 21.26 -15.85
N THR A 142 -39.69 22.46 -15.94
CA THR A 142 -40.20 23.68 -15.31
C THR A 142 -40.11 24.89 -16.24
N ASP A 143 -40.91 25.92 -15.97
CA ASP A 143 -40.91 27.21 -16.68
C ASP A 143 -41.40 28.30 -15.73
N SER A 144 -40.51 29.24 -15.38
CA SER A 144 -40.77 30.24 -14.35
C SER A 144 -41.31 29.53 -13.09
N LYS A 145 -42.33 30.07 -12.44
CA LYS A 145 -43.01 29.49 -11.25
C LYS A 145 -43.84 28.22 -11.47
N TYR A 146 -43.70 27.53 -12.61
CA TYR A 146 -44.49 26.36 -12.97
C TYR A 146 -43.63 25.12 -13.16
N ILE A 147 -44.18 23.96 -12.77
CA ILE A 147 -43.76 22.65 -13.24
C ILE A 147 -44.61 22.35 -14.47
N THR A 148 -43.94 22.15 -15.60
CA THR A 148 -44.55 21.97 -16.93
C THR A 148 -44.62 20.53 -17.39
N GLY A 149 -43.92 19.62 -16.73
CA GLY A 149 -44.00 18.21 -17.06
C GLY A 149 -43.04 17.34 -16.27
N LEU A 150 -43.08 16.05 -16.58
CA LEU A 150 -42.08 15.08 -16.14
C LEU A 150 -41.93 14.00 -17.24
N GLY A 151 -40.75 13.40 -17.35
CA GLY A 151 -40.49 12.40 -18.37
C GLY A 151 -39.19 11.65 -18.10
N GLY A 152 -39.19 10.35 -18.38
CA GLY A 152 -38.05 9.49 -18.07
C GLY A 152 -38.49 8.04 -17.79
N ASN A 153 -37.61 7.28 -17.15
CA ASN A 153 -37.87 5.89 -16.78
C ASN A 153 -37.40 5.62 -15.35
N TYR A 154 -38.26 4.98 -14.56
CA TYR A 154 -38.00 4.57 -13.20
C TYR A 154 -38.93 3.38 -12.86
N VAL A 155 -38.70 2.72 -11.73
CA VAL A 155 -39.46 1.53 -11.31
C VAL A 155 -40.29 1.83 -10.06
N PRO A 156 -41.61 2.04 -10.17
CA PRO A 156 -42.47 2.23 -8.99
C PRO A 156 -42.61 0.93 -8.19
N GLN A 157 -42.63 1.04 -6.86
CA GLN A 157 -42.90 -0.07 -5.94
C GLN A 157 -42.05 -1.33 -6.22
N ILE A 158 -40.72 -1.20 -6.16
CA ILE A 158 -39.80 -2.34 -6.27
C ILE A 158 -40.15 -3.37 -5.19
N LYS A 159 -40.42 -4.61 -5.61
CA LYS A 159 -40.77 -5.74 -4.71
C LYS A 159 -39.61 -6.72 -4.53
N THR A 160 -38.54 -6.52 -5.28
CA THR A 160 -37.38 -7.42 -5.30
C THR A 160 -36.55 -7.15 -4.07
N SER A 161 -36.39 -8.18 -3.23
CA SER A 161 -35.59 -8.14 -2.00
C SER A 161 -34.23 -7.47 -2.23
N SER A 162 -33.87 -6.55 -1.35
CA SER A 162 -32.54 -5.90 -1.26
C SER A 162 -31.48 -6.81 -0.63
N LYS A 163 -31.88 -7.97 -0.09
CA LYS A 163 -30.99 -8.95 0.53
C LYS A 163 -30.50 -9.97 -0.49
N PRO A 164 -29.21 -9.98 -0.85
CA PRO A 164 -28.65 -10.97 -1.77
C PRO A 164 -28.67 -12.38 -1.13
N ALA A 165 -28.95 -13.40 -1.93
CA ALA A 165 -28.86 -14.82 -1.53
C ALA A 165 -27.58 -15.50 -2.02
N ILE A 166 -26.87 -14.92 -2.99
CA ILE A 166 -25.49 -15.28 -3.33
C ILE A 166 -24.50 -14.18 -2.91
N THR A 167 -23.31 -14.60 -2.51
CA THR A 167 -22.24 -13.68 -2.09
C THR A 167 -21.63 -12.90 -3.25
N PRO A 168 -20.98 -11.75 -2.99
CA PRO A 168 -20.13 -11.04 -3.96
C PRO A 168 -19.20 -11.97 -4.74
N GLN A 169 -18.54 -12.90 -4.03
CA GLN A 169 -17.55 -13.82 -4.59
C GLN A 169 -18.20 -14.86 -5.51
N GLN A 170 -19.36 -15.41 -5.13
CA GLN A 170 -20.12 -16.33 -5.98
C GLN A 170 -20.67 -15.64 -7.24
N ALA A 171 -20.96 -14.34 -7.18
CA ALA A 171 -21.32 -13.57 -8.37
C ALA A 171 -20.11 -13.29 -9.26
N ALA A 172 -18.97 -12.93 -8.67
CA ALA A 172 -17.71 -12.72 -9.35
C ALA A 172 -17.24 -13.96 -10.13
N GLU A 173 -17.22 -15.14 -9.51
CA GLU A 173 -16.89 -16.41 -10.17
C GLU A 173 -17.72 -16.62 -11.45
N LYS A 174 -19.04 -16.36 -11.37
CA LYS A 174 -19.95 -16.50 -12.51
C LYS A 174 -19.71 -15.44 -13.59
N ALA A 175 -19.39 -14.20 -13.21
CA ALA A 175 -19.03 -13.15 -14.16
C ALA A 175 -17.72 -13.46 -14.89
N LEU A 176 -16.71 -13.98 -14.19
CA LEU A 176 -15.42 -14.40 -14.78
C LEU A 176 -15.61 -15.55 -15.78
N ILE A 177 -16.42 -16.55 -15.44
CA ILE A 177 -16.79 -17.65 -16.35
C ILE A 177 -17.49 -17.10 -17.61
N ALA A 178 -18.44 -16.17 -17.45
CA ALA A 178 -19.15 -15.53 -18.55
C ALA A 178 -18.26 -14.57 -19.38
N GLY A 179 -17.21 -14.00 -18.78
CA GLY A 179 -16.16 -13.23 -19.45
C GLY A 179 -15.24 -14.07 -20.34
N GLY A 180 -15.12 -15.36 -20.06
CA GLY A 180 -14.31 -16.31 -20.80
C GLY A 180 -12.83 -16.32 -20.39
N LYS A 181 -12.02 -17.11 -21.11
CA LYS A 181 -10.61 -17.35 -20.75
C LYS A 181 -9.80 -16.04 -20.74
N GLY A 182 -9.24 -15.70 -19.59
CA GLY A 182 -8.47 -14.46 -19.38
C GLY A 182 -9.30 -13.28 -18.86
N ALA A 183 -10.56 -13.48 -18.47
CA ALA A 183 -11.30 -12.52 -17.68
C ALA A 183 -10.70 -12.37 -16.27
N VAL A 184 -10.60 -11.14 -15.78
CA VAL A 184 -10.15 -10.78 -14.42
C VAL A 184 -11.09 -9.70 -13.88
N GLN A 185 -11.49 -9.80 -12.62
CA GLN A 185 -12.40 -8.84 -11.99
C GLN A 185 -11.72 -7.47 -11.84
N LYS A 186 -12.52 -6.41 -11.92
CA LYS A 186 -12.15 -5.04 -11.60
C LYS A 186 -13.16 -4.47 -10.59
N GLY A 187 -12.66 -3.68 -9.63
CA GLY A 187 -13.45 -3.19 -8.50
C GLY A 187 -13.99 -4.29 -7.59
N GLU A 188 -14.68 -3.87 -6.54
CA GLU A 188 -15.50 -4.75 -5.71
C GLU A 188 -16.90 -4.95 -6.32
N PRO A 189 -17.59 -6.08 -6.05
CA PRO A 189 -18.96 -6.27 -6.48
C PRO A 189 -19.93 -5.29 -5.82
N GLU A 190 -20.65 -4.52 -6.63
CA GLU A 190 -21.65 -3.57 -6.14
C GLU A 190 -23.07 -4.16 -6.28
N LEU A 191 -23.96 -3.86 -5.33
CA LEU A 191 -25.39 -4.15 -5.54
C LEU A 191 -26.02 -3.05 -6.39
N TRP A 192 -26.79 -3.48 -7.38
CA TRP A 192 -27.60 -2.63 -8.26
C TRP A 192 -28.97 -3.28 -8.47
N TYR A 193 -30.02 -2.46 -8.49
CA TYR A 193 -31.30 -2.86 -9.06
C TYR A 193 -31.29 -2.63 -10.57
N ILE A 194 -31.84 -3.56 -11.35
CA ILE A 194 -31.86 -3.46 -12.82
C ILE A 194 -33.24 -3.80 -13.32
N ASN A 195 -33.83 -2.92 -14.12
CA ASN A 195 -35.04 -3.22 -14.86
C ASN A 195 -34.72 -3.44 -16.35
N ARG A 196 -34.97 -4.66 -16.83
CA ARG A 196 -34.69 -5.06 -18.20
C ARG A 196 -35.66 -4.44 -19.21
N GLY A 197 -36.88 -4.11 -18.79
CA GLY A 197 -37.91 -3.49 -19.63
C GLY A 197 -37.59 -2.03 -19.95
N ILE A 198 -36.96 -1.31 -19.01
CA ILE A 198 -36.47 0.06 -19.26
C ILE A 198 -35.36 0.04 -20.33
N LEU A 199 -34.50 -0.98 -20.34
CA LEU A 199 -33.48 -1.20 -21.38
C LEU A 199 -34.07 -1.59 -22.76
N GLY A 200 -35.40 -1.66 -22.90
CA GLY A 200 -36.08 -2.02 -24.14
C GLY A 200 -36.12 -3.54 -24.43
N LEU A 201 -35.85 -4.38 -23.42
CA LEU A 201 -36.00 -5.83 -23.52
C LEU A 201 -37.48 -6.23 -23.28
N GLU A 202 -37.89 -7.39 -23.79
CA GLU A 202 -39.27 -7.90 -23.62
C GLU A 202 -39.63 -8.27 -22.17
N ASP A 203 -38.64 -8.44 -21.32
CA ASP A 203 -38.76 -8.77 -19.91
C ASP A 203 -38.73 -7.49 -19.06
N ASP A 204 -39.82 -7.19 -18.34
CA ASP A 204 -39.97 -6.01 -17.49
C ASP A 204 -39.62 -6.26 -16.01
N ALA A 205 -39.07 -7.44 -15.69
CA ALA A 205 -38.67 -7.77 -14.33
C ALA A 205 -37.55 -6.86 -13.79
N THR A 206 -37.58 -6.67 -12.47
CA THR A 206 -36.57 -5.92 -11.72
C THR A 206 -35.74 -6.88 -10.90
N TYR A 207 -34.43 -6.90 -11.15
CA TYR A 207 -33.47 -7.78 -10.52
C TYR A 207 -32.63 -7.00 -9.53
N LEU A 208 -32.44 -7.52 -8.31
CA LEU A 208 -31.25 -7.18 -7.55
C LEU A 208 -30.11 -7.97 -8.19
N ALA A 209 -29.02 -7.30 -8.54
CA ALA A 209 -27.87 -7.91 -9.18
C ALA A 209 -26.57 -7.36 -8.60
N TRP A 210 -25.57 -8.24 -8.51
CA TRP A 210 -24.18 -7.83 -8.34
C TRP A 210 -23.66 -7.33 -9.69
N ARG A 211 -23.31 -6.05 -9.76
CA ARG A 211 -22.52 -5.46 -10.85
C ARG A 211 -21.07 -5.89 -10.65
N ILE A 212 -20.59 -6.77 -11.51
CA ILE A 212 -19.20 -7.23 -11.54
C ILE A 212 -18.53 -6.63 -12.76
N GLU A 213 -17.57 -5.73 -12.57
CA GLU A 213 -16.70 -5.36 -13.67
C GLU A 213 -15.65 -6.43 -13.92
N ILE A 214 -15.37 -6.71 -15.18
CA ILE A 214 -14.27 -7.57 -15.61
C ILE A 214 -13.49 -6.90 -16.74
N SER A 215 -12.18 -7.13 -16.75
CA SER A 215 -11.31 -6.95 -17.91
C SER A 215 -11.15 -8.30 -18.60
N ALA A 216 -11.50 -8.40 -19.89
CA ALA A 216 -11.34 -9.60 -20.69
C ALA A 216 -10.59 -9.30 -22.01
N PRO A 217 -10.02 -10.30 -22.71
CA PRO A 217 -9.26 -10.08 -23.97
C PRO A 217 -10.05 -9.49 -25.14
N LYS A 218 -11.36 -9.24 -24.97
CA LYS A 218 -12.25 -8.60 -25.95
C LYS A 218 -12.82 -7.26 -25.46
N GLY A 219 -12.18 -6.63 -24.47
CA GLY A 219 -12.62 -5.39 -23.82
C GLY A 219 -13.22 -5.62 -22.43
N SER A 220 -13.30 -4.54 -21.66
CA SER A 220 -13.89 -4.54 -20.32
C SER A 220 -15.43 -4.59 -20.38
N LYS A 221 -16.06 -5.11 -19.33
CA LYS A 221 -17.52 -5.28 -19.24
C LYS A 221 -18.00 -5.19 -17.79
N ALA A 222 -19.19 -4.64 -17.58
CA ALA A 222 -19.95 -4.84 -16.36
C ALA A 222 -20.95 -5.96 -16.62
N LEU A 223 -20.78 -7.09 -15.95
CA LEU A 223 -21.75 -8.17 -15.95
C LEU A 223 -22.59 -8.03 -14.71
N TYR A 224 -23.90 -7.96 -14.92
CA TYR A 224 -24.85 -7.87 -13.84
C TYR A 224 -25.40 -9.27 -13.56
N ILE A 225 -25.05 -9.79 -12.40
CA ILE A 225 -25.31 -11.17 -11.97
C ILE A 225 -26.41 -11.14 -10.91
N ASP A 226 -27.57 -11.73 -11.20
CA ASP A 226 -28.72 -11.82 -10.29
C ASP A 226 -28.28 -12.22 -8.87
N ALA A 227 -28.54 -11.37 -7.88
CA ALA A 227 -28.03 -11.54 -6.53
C ALA A 227 -28.76 -12.62 -5.73
N HIS A 228 -29.80 -13.26 -6.28
CA HIS A 228 -30.56 -14.35 -5.68
C HIS A 228 -30.24 -15.73 -6.31
N ASN A 229 -30.03 -15.80 -7.63
CA ASN A 229 -29.78 -17.07 -8.34
C ASN A 229 -28.45 -17.10 -9.13
N GLY A 230 -27.83 -15.95 -9.36
CA GLY A 230 -26.58 -15.79 -10.08
C GLY A 230 -26.63 -16.03 -11.58
N THR A 231 -27.77 -15.82 -12.23
CA THR A 231 -27.82 -15.74 -13.70
C THR A 231 -27.37 -14.35 -14.17
N THR A 232 -26.70 -14.26 -15.32
CA THR A 232 -26.36 -12.96 -15.91
C THR A 232 -27.62 -12.33 -16.50
N VAL A 233 -28.10 -11.24 -15.92
CA VAL A 233 -29.36 -10.57 -16.31
C VAL A 233 -29.12 -9.44 -17.33
N TYR A 234 -27.95 -8.81 -17.28
CA TYR A 234 -27.52 -7.81 -18.24
C TYR A 234 -25.99 -7.82 -18.37
N THR A 235 -25.49 -7.37 -19.52
CA THR A 235 -24.06 -7.20 -19.77
C THR A 235 -23.86 -5.89 -20.53
N GLU A 236 -23.12 -4.99 -19.92
CA GLU A 236 -22.70 -3.72 -20.47
C GLU A 236 -21.25 -3.86 -20.95
N ASN A 237 -20.93 -3.35 -22.13
CA ASN A 237 -19.54 -3.26 -22.58
C ASN A 237 -18.97 -1.96 -22.03
N LEU A 238 -18.06 -2.05 -21.06
CA LEU A 238 -17.36 -0.89 -20.54
C LEU A 238 -16.31 -0.50 -21.59
N SER A 239 -16.48 0.67 -22.19
CA SER A 239 -15.36 1.30 -22.87
C SER A 239 -14.35 1.68 -21.79
N PRO A 240 -13.09 1.20 -21.83
CA PRO A 240 -12.08 1.62 -20.88
C PRO A 240 -11.67 3.05 -21.22
N LYS A 241 -12.43 4.01 -20.68
CA LYS A 241 -12.04 5.40 -20.66
C LYS A 241 -11.19 5.62 -19.43
N ALA A 242 -9.88 5.70 -19.66
CA ALA A 242 -8.91 6.09 -18.65
C ALA A 242 -9.20 7.52 -18.12
N PHE A 243 -9.77 8.38 -18.97
CA PHE A 243 -10.22 9.72 -18.63
C PHE A 243 -11.72 9.71 -18.33
N ASP A 244 -12.10 10.04 -17.10
CA ASP A 244 -13.48 10.29 -16.65
C ASP A 244 -13.57 11.75 -16.14
N LEU A 245 -14.57 12.49 -16.60
CA LEU A 245 -14.64 13.96 -16.47
C LEU A 245 -16.08 14.43 -16.37
N MET A 246 -16.35 15.24 -15.34
CA MET A 246 -17.51 16.13 -15.29
C MET A 246 -17.03 17.59 -15.27
N LEU A 247 -17.16 18.29 -16.40
CA LEU A 247 -16.81 19.72 -16.50
C LEU A 247 -18.07 20.58 -16.58
N SER A 248 -18.31 21.34 -15.52
CA SER A 248 -19.44 22.24 -15.35
C SER A 248 -19.03 23.72 -15.39
N ASN A 249 -19.95 24.60 -15.77
CA ASN A 249 -19.85 26.04 -15.61
C ASN A 249 -20.74 26.45 -14.43
N ALA A 250 -20.13 27.00 -13.38
CA ALA A 250 -20.76 27.38 -12.11
C ALA A 250 -21.50 28.74 -12.15
N ASN A 251 -21.48 29.44 -13.29
CA ASN A 251 -22.15 30.73 -13.53
C ASN A 251 -21.96 31.77 -12.39
N THR A 252 -20.71 31.99 -11.98
CA THR A 252 -20.27 32.93 -10.91
C THR A 252 -20.76 32.56 -9.52
N THR A 253 -20.61 31.28 -9.14
CA THR A 253 -21.06 30.76 -7.85
C THR A 253 -20.03 29.82 -7.28
N GLY A 254 -19.89 29.77 -5.95
CA GLY A 254 -19.09 28.75 -5.30
C GLY A 254 -19.93 27.47 -5.17
N PRO A 255 -19.65 26.39 -5.92
CA PRO A 255 -20.28 25.09 -5.67
C PRO A 255 -20.06 24.61 -4.21
N CYS A 256 -19.00 25.09 -3.55
CA CYS A 256 -18.68 24.80 -2.15
C CYS A 256 -19.21 25.80 -1.11
N ASP A 257 -19.58 27.02 -1.53
CA ASP A 257 -20.13 28.06 -0.64
C ASP A 257 -21.67 27.98 -0.49
N ALA A 258 -22.28 26.88 -0.95
CA ALA A 258 -23.65 26.53 -0.63
C ALA A 258 -23.75 26.10 0.85
N ASP A 259 -23.80 27.09 1.74
CA ASP A 259 -24.11 26.95 3.16
C ASP A 259 -25.21 25.89 3.36
N SER A 260 -25.11 25.08 4.41
CA SER A 260 -26.07 23.99 4.69
C SER A 260 -27.52 24.47 4.96
N SER A 261 -27.73 25.80 5.01
CA SER A 261 -29.01 26.50 5.03
C SER A 261 -29.54 26.95 3.65
N TYR A 262 -28.69 27.09 2.62
CA TYR A 262 -29.06 27.39 1.23
C TYR A 262 -29.24 26.11 0.41
N TRP A 263 -30.21 25.30 0.82
CA TRP A 263 -30.98 24.58 -0.19
C TRP A 263 -31.50 25.61 -1.20
N LEU A 264 -31.52 25.25 -2.49
CA LEU A 264 -32.04 26.05 -3.61
C LEU A 264 -31.10 27.14 -4.16
N ASN A 265 -30.10 26.75 -4.96
CA ASN A 265 -29.76 27.56 -6.15
C ASN A 265 -29.21 26.70 -7.29
N GLU A 266 -30.02 25.72 -7.63
CA GLU A 266 -29.74 24.55 -8.44
C GLU A 266 -29.69 24.92 -9.95
N ASN A 267 -29.94 26.20 -10.28
CA ASN A 267 -30.04 26.78 -11.63
C ASN A 267 -28.73 27.27 -12.23
N ARG A 268 -27.60 26.95 -11.59
CA ARG A 268 -26.35 27.68 -11.80
C ARG A 268 -25.21 26.82 -12.34
N ASP A 269 -25.32 25.49 -12.29
CA ASP A 269 -24.29 24.60 -12.81
C ASP A 269 -24.75 23.98 -14.15
N ILE A 270 -24.05 24.35 -15.21
CA ILE A 270 -24.29 23.86 -16.58
C ILE A 270 -23.15 22.92 -16.94
N LEU A 271 -23.43 21.64 -17.18
CA LEU A 271 -22.45 20.73 -17.79
C LEU A 271 -22.03 21.33 -19.15
N VAL A 272 -20.73 21.56 -19.36
CA VAL A 272 -20.14 22.11 -20.60
C VAL A 272 -19.19 21.15 -21.31
N ALA A 273 -18.67 20.14 -20.63
CA ALA A 273 -18.05 18.98 -21.25
C ALA A 273 -18.18 17.74 -20.35
N ASP A 274 -18.08 16.58 -20.98
CA ASP A 274 -17.87 15.30 -20.31
C ASP A 274 -16.69 14.58 -20.99
N GLU A 275 -16.44 13.34 -20.62
CA GLU A 275 -15.33 12.53 -21.13
C GLU A 275 -15.51 12.06 -22.60
N ASN A 276 -16.61 12.44 -23.25
CA ASN A 276 -16.82 12.34 -24.71
C ASN A 276 -16.44 13.63 -25.45
N GLY A 277 -16.35 14.75 -24.74
CA GLY A 277 -15.98 16.06 -25.31
C GLY A 277 -16.83 17.23 -24.83
N PRO A 278 -16.55 18.44 -25.34
CA PRO A 278 -17.37 19.62 -25.10
C PRO A 278 -18.78 19.44 -25.69
N ASN A 279 -19.80 19.76 -24.90
CA ASN A 279 -21.19 19.60 -25.31
C ASN A 279 -21.76 20.90 -25.93
N GLY A 280 -23.05 20.89 -26.28
CA GLY A 280 -23.72 22.01 -26.96
C GLY A 280 -23.77 23.33 -26.17
N SER A 281 -23.57 23.30 -24.85
CA SER A 281 -23.52 24.49 -23.97
C SER A 281 -22.10 25.02 -23.74
N SER A 282 -21.07 24.34 -24.27
CA SER A 282 -19.69 24.76 -24.09
C SER A 282 -19.38 26.09 -24.78
N ASN A 283 -18.98 27.10 -24.01
CA ASN A 283 -18.37 28.34 -24.50
C ASN A 283 -16.88 28.11 -24.81
N ASP A 284 -16.17 29.15 -25.28
CA ASP A 284 -14.76 29.00 -25.67
C ASP A 284 -13.85 28.62 -24.48
N GLU A 285 -14.22 29.03 -23.27
CA GLU A 285 -13.57 28.64 -22.03
C GLU A 285 -13.82 27.17 -21.68
N GLY A 286 -15.06 26.67 -21.76
CA GLY A 286 -15.38 25.25 -21.54
C GLY A 286 -14.65 24.32 -22.51
N ARG A 287 -14.48 24.74 -23.77
CA ARG A 287 -13.67 23.99 -24.75
C ARG A 287 -12.18 24.02 -24.42
N ARG A 288 -11.64 25.18 -24.02
CA ARG A 288 -10.24 25.30 -23.59
C ARG A 288 -9.98 24.45 -22.34
N ALA A 289 -10.82 24.59 -21.33
CA ALA A 289 -10.78 23.84 -20.08
C ALA A 289 -10.78 22.33 -20.34
N PHE A 290 -11.71 21.82 -21.16
CA PHE A 290 -11.75 20.42 -21.58
C PHE A 290 -10.42 19.94 -22.20
N HIS A 291 -9.86 20.68 -23.16
CA HIS A 291 -8.59 20.30 -23.79
C HIS A 291 -7.39 20.38 -22.84
N ASN A 292 -7.40 21.34 -21.91
CA ASN A 292 -6.34 21.49 -20.93
C ASN A 292 -6.37 20.38 -19.87
N ILE A 293 -7.53 20.06 -19.28
CA ILE A 293 -7.63 18.94 -18.33
C ILE A 293 -7.34 17.59 -19.00
N GLN A 294 -7.65 17.45 -20.29
CA GLN A 294 -7.22 16.28 -21.07
C GLN A 294 -5.69 16.21 -21.25
N ARG A 295 -4.98 17.34 -21.44
CA ARG A 295 -3.49 17.38 -21.45
C ARG A 295 -2.94 16.99 -20.07
N VAL A 296 -3.47 17.56 -18.99
CA VAL A 296 -3.08 17.27 -17.60
C VAL A 296 -3.25 15.77 -17.30
N TYR A 297 -4.44 15.21 -17.53
CA TYR A 297 -4.69 13.78 -17.32
C TYR A 297 -3.70 12.92 -18.12
N ASN A 298 -3.46 13.25 -19.40
CA ASN A 298 -2.55 12.49 -20.23
C ASN A 298 -1.11 12.55 -19.72
N TYR A 299 -0.62 13.68 -19.22
CA TYR A 299 0.68 13.76 -18.56
C TYR A 299 0.77 12.79 -17.37
N TRP A 300 -0.16 12.88 -16.42
CA TRP A 300 -0.15 12.02 -15.22
C TRP A 300 -0.25 10.53 -15.57
N ASN A 301 -1.10 10.14 -16.50
CA ASN A 301 -1.30 8.73 -16.87
C ASN A 301 -0.20 8.18 -17.80
N GLN A 302 0.30 8.95 -18.77
CA GLN A 302 1.25 8.46 -19.77
C GLN A 302 2.71 8.63 -19.34
N GLU A 303 3.08 9.76 -18.73
CA GLU A 303 4.45 10.04 -18.27
C GLU A 303 4.73 9.46 -16.88
N LEU A 304 3.76 9.53 -15.97
CA LEU A 304 3.90 9.12 -14.56
C LEU A 304 3.10 7.86 -14.20
N GLY A 305 2.39 7.23 -15.15
CA GLY A 305 1.64 5.98 -14.95
C GLY A 305 0.46 6.10 -13.96
N ARG A 306 0.06 7.32 -13.58
CA ARG A 306 -0.92 7.63 -12.53
C ARG A 306 -2.31 7.83 -13.14
N ASP A 307 -3.27 6.97 -12.77
CA ASP A 307 -4.63 7.05 -13.33
C ASP A 307 -5.51 8.06 -12.57
N SER A 308 -5.63 9.29 -13.08
CA SER A 308 -6.29 10.41 -12.39
C SER A 308 -5.56 10.86 -11.11
N PHE A 309 -6.11 11.87 -10.43
CA PHE A 309 -5.46 12.51 -9.27
C PHE A 309 -5.35 11.57 -8.08
N ASP A 310 -6.30 10.65 -7.89
CA ASP A 310 -6.22 9.61 -6.85
C ASP A 310 -5.42 8.37 -7.27
N ALA A 311 -5.01 8.27 -8.54
CA ALA A 311 -4.37 7.12 -9.20
C ALA A 311 -5.25 5.86 -9.38
N CYS A 312 -6.51 5.90 -8.96
CA CYS A 312 -7.51 4.82 -9.11
C CYS A 312 -8.52 5.08 -10.26
N GLY A 313 -8.33 6.14 -11.05
CA GLY A 313 -9.23 6.53 -12.13
C GLY A 313 -10.47 7.31 -11.66
N ARG A 314 -10.40 8.00 -10.52
CA ARG A 314 -11.51 8.83 -10.00
C ARG A 314 -11.92 9.91 -11.00
N ASN A 315 -13.23 10.07 -11.17
CA ASN A 315 -13.85 11.13 -11.96
C ASN A 315 -13.26 12.49 -11.61
N ILE A 316 -12.90 13.27 -12.63
CA ILE A 316 -12.41 14.63 -12.48
C ILE A 316 -13.62 15.56 -12.49
N GLU A 317 -14.02 16.05 -11.31
CA GLU A 317 -15.14 16.98 -11.16
C GLU A 317 -14.62 18.42 -11.13
N MET A 318 -14.93 19.19 -12.18
CA MET A 318 -14.32 20.49 -12.46
C MET A 318 -15.38 21.56 -12.77
N TYR A 319 -15.21 22.74 -12.18
CA TYR A 319 -16.12 23.88 -12.30
C TYR A 319 -15.38 25.12 -12.81
N ILE A 320 -15.83 25.67 -13.95
CA ILE A 320 -15.33 26.95 -14.50
C ILE A 320 -16.30 28.10 -14.23
N ASN A 321 -15.80 29.34 -14.23
CA ASN A 321 -16.54 30.53 -13.76
C ASN A 321 -17.10 30.34 -12.34
N ALA A 322 -16.33 29.70 -11.45
CA ALA A 322 -16.66 29.61 -10.03
C ALA A 322 -16.55 30.98 -9.34
N GLY A 323 -17.23 31.09 -8.20
CA GLY A 323 -17.18 32.21 -7.25
C GLY A 323 -17.92 33.50 -7.68
N ASN A 324 -18.42 34.23 -6.69
CA ASN A 324 -18.78 35.65 -6.80
C ASN A 324 -17.91 36.42 -5.80
N SER A 325 -17.11 37.38 -6.24
CA SER A 325 -16.17 38.03 -5.34
C SER A 325 -16.87 38.99 -4.37
N SER A 326 -17.04 38.55 -3.13
CA SER A 326 -17.19 39.46 -1.99
C SER A 326 -15.80 39.69 -1.40
N LEU A 327 -15.01 40.54 -2.06
CA LEU A 327 -13.68 40.95 -1.59
C LEU A 327 -13.82 41.65 -0.22
N PRO A 328 -13.33 41.08 0.91
CA PRO A 328 -13.56 41.66 2.25
C PRO A 328 -12.92 43.04 2.43
N TRP A 329 -11.97 43.39 1.56
CA TRP A 329 -11.17 44.62 1.61
C TRP A 329 -11.72 45.75 0.72
N PHE A 330 -12.76 45.50 -0.08
CA PHE A 330 -13.40 46.52 -0.91
C PHE A 330 -14.93 46.34 -0.90
N ASP A 331 -15.57 46.82 0.17
CA ASP A 331 -17.02 46.99 0.28
C ASP A 331 -17.53 48.03 -0.76
N ILE A 332 -17.67 47.62 -2.02
CA ILE A 332 -18.34 48.37 -3.08
C ILE A 332 -19.48 47.51 -3.67
N PRO A 333 -20.70 47.57 -3.11
CA PRO A 333 -21.84 46.71 -3.48
C PRO A 333 -22.39 46.86 -4.91
N TRP A 334 -21.69 47.58 -5.80
CA TRP A 334 -22.12 47.90 -7.15
C TRP A 334 -21.11 47.48 -8.25
N LEU A 335 -19.95 46.93 -7.89
CA LEU A 335 -19.07 46.26 -8.86
C LEU A 335 -19.12 44.74 -8.66
N ASN A 336 -19.78 44.08 -9.61
CA ASN A 336 -19.84 42.63 -9.71
C ASN A 336 -18.50 42.11 -10.29
N PHE A 337 -17.45 42.08 -9.47
CA PHE A 337 -16.13 41.60 -9.88
C PHE A 337 -16.11 40.07 -9.98
N PRO A 338 -15.47 39.48 -11.01
CA PRO A 338 -15.22 38.04 -11.06
C PRO A 338 -14.39 37.57 -9.86
N TRP A 339 -14.60 36.34 -9.42
CA TRP A 339 -13.63 35.65 -8.58
C TRP A 339 -12.40 35.29 -9.44
N PHE A 340 -11.23 35.78 -9.02
CA PHE A 340 -9.96 35.64 -9.74
C PHE A 340 -9.03 34.67 -9.00
N ASN A 341 -9.52 33.45 -8.77
CA ASN A 341 -8.73 32.40 -8.13
C ASN A 341 -8.99 31.04 -8.79
N ALA A 342 -8.20 30.05 -8.44
CA ALA A 342 -8.51 28.64 -8.63
C ALA A 342 -8.26 27.91 -7.30
N GLN A 343 -8.88 26.74 -7.11
CA GLN A 343 -8.61 25.87 -5.96
C GLN A 343 -9.04 24.42 -6.20
N PHE A 344 -8.30 23.46 -5.65
CA PHE A 344 -8.80 22.12 -5.34
C PHE A 344 -9.43 22.10 -3.95
N ASN A 345 -10.67 21.63 -3.83
CA ASN A 345 -11.44 21.69 -2.58
C ASN A 345 -11.73 20.30 -1.97
N PRO A 346 -10.84 19.78 -1.09
CA PRO A 346 -11.05 18.48 -0.45
C PRO A 346 -12.14 18.48 0.62
N GLY A 347 -12.58 19.66 1.10
CA GLY A 347 -13.71 19.77 2.04
C GLY A 347 -15.07 19.58 1.36
N CYS A 348 -15.08 19.56 0.03
CA CYS A 348 -16.26 19.70 -0.83
C CYS A 348 -16.32 18.59 -1.89
N GLY A 349 -16.00 17.36 -1.51
CA GLY A 349 -16.03 16.22 -2.44
C GLY A 349 -14.84 16.13 -3.41
N GLU A 350 -13.75 16.87 -3.14
CA GLU A 350 -12.52 16.86 -3.96
C GLU A 350 -12.70 17.38 -5.39
N ILE A 351 -13.47 18.46 -5.52
CA ILE A 351 -13.70 19.15 -6.79
C ILE A 351 -12.63 20.19 -7.10
N PHE A 352 -12.49 20.56 -8.38
CA PHE A 352 -11.61 21.61 -8.87
C PHE A 352 -12.42 22.84 -9.30
N GLU A 353 -12.16 24.00 -8.71
CA GLU A 353 -12.90 25.25 -8.96
C GLU A 353 -12.00 26.28 -9.64
N PHE A 354 -12.46 26.89 -10.74
CA PHE A 354 -11.71 27.90 -11.51
C PHE A 354 -12.56 29.14 -11.74
N GLY A 355 -12.04 30.30 -11.33
CA GLY A 355 -12.60 31.60 -11.65
C GLY A 355 -12.60 31.92 -13.14
N SER A 356 -13.27 33.01 -13.53
CA SER A 356 -13.49 33.33 -14.95
C SER A 356 -12.17 33.58 -15.70
N GLY A 357 -11.88 32.72 -16.67
CA GLY A 357 -10.65 32.69 -17.46
C GLY A 357 -9.47 31.98 -16.81
N MET A 358 -9.58 31.52 -15.55
CA MET A 358 -8.48 30.89 -14.78
C MET A 358 -8.23 29.43 -15.18
N ALA A 359 -9.09 28.83 -16.02
CA ALA A 359 -8.90 27.50 -16.60
C ALA A 359 -7.81 27.50 -17.71
N LEU A 360 -6.58 27.88 -17.33
CA LEU A 360 -5.35 27.80 -18.11
C LEU A 360 -4.64 26.47 -17.83
N LEU A 361 -3.65 26.09 -18.64
CA LEU A 361 -3.17 24.71 -18.60
C LEU A 361 -2.30 24.44 -17.36
N ASP A 362 -1.33 25.30 -17.14
CA ASP A 362 -0.49 25.38 -15.95
C ASP A 362 -1.33 25.49 -14.67
N ILE A 363 -2.34 26.36 -14.62
CA ILE A 363 -3.24 26.51 -13.46
C ILE A 363 -4.06 25.23 -13.24
N ILE A 364 -4.61 24.60 -14.29
CA ILE A 364 -5.29 23.30 -14.13
C ILE A 364 -4.29 22.22 -13.68
N GLY A 365 -3.04 22.24 -14.16
CA GLY A 365 -1.97 21.36 -13.72
C GLY A 365 -1.62 21.54 -12.24
N HIS A 366 -1.57 22.79 -11.77
CA HIS A 366 -1.35 23.17 -10.38
C HIS A 366 -2.47 22.63 -9.48
N GLU A 367 -3.74 22.96 -9.78
CA GLU A 367 -4.88 22.48 -8.99
C GLU A 367 -5.00 20.96 -8.97
N PHE A 368 -4.80 20.31 -10.13
CA PHE A 368 -4.81 18.85 -10.22
C PHE A 368 -3.75 18.22 -9.32
N THR A 369 -2.60 18.89 -9.17
CA THR A 369 -1.51 18.43 -8.30
C THR A 369 -1.88 18.53 -6.82
N HIS A 370 -2.65 19.52 -6.38
CA HIS A 370 -3.21 19.51 -5.02
C HIS A 370 -4.11 18.29 -4.77
N GLY A 371 -4.89 17.88 -5.78
CA GLY A 371 -5.65 16.62 -5.76
C GLY A 371 -4.75 15.38 -5.58
N VAL A 372 -3.60 15.36 -6.26
CA VAL A 372 -2.56 14.33 -6.09
C VAL A 372 -1.96 14.38 -4.68
N ILE A 373 -1.60 15.56 -4.16
CA ILE A 373 -1.02 15.74 -2.81
C ILE A 373 -2.02 15.29 -1.73
N ASN A 374 -3.33 15.46 -1.95
CA ASN A 374 -4.37 14.98 -1.05
C ASN A 374 -4.53 13.44 -1.07
N ASN A 375 -4.20 12.78 -2.19
CA ASN A 375 -4.40 11.34 -2.43
C ASN A 375 -3.09 10.57 -2.73
N ALA A 376 -1.94 11.03 -2.22
CA ALA A 376 -0.63 10.49 -2.60
C ALA A 376 -0.16 9.25 -1.79
N ARG A 377 -0.69 9.00 -0.59
CA ARG A 377 -0.32 7.83 0.25
C ARG A 377 -1.53 6.97 0.62
N GLU A 378 -1.43 5.67 0.35
CA GLU A 378 -2.28 4.60 0.90
C GLU A 378 -1.79 4.22 2.31
N ASN A 379 -2.68 3.70 3.17
CA ASN A 379 -2.31 3.05 4.43
C ASN A 379 -2.79 1.58 4.46
N ASP A 380 -2.36 0.80 5.45
CA ASP A 380 -2.69 -0.64 5.58
C ASP A 380 -4.20 -0.97 5.70
N ARG A 381 -5.08 0.03 5.61
CA ARG A 381 -6.54 -0.07 5.64
C ARG A 381 -7.22 0.53 4.41
N GLY A 382 -6.45 0.87 3.37
CA GLY A 382 -6.97 1.44 2.11
C GLY A 382 -7.54 2.86 2.25
N GLN A 383 -7.14 3.62 3.28
CA GLN A 383 -7.56 5.00 3.47
C GLN A 383 -6.45 5.96 3.02
N TYR A 384 -6.71 6.73 1.97
CA TYR A 384 -5.77 7.71 1.43
C TYR A 384 -5.69 8.95 2.33
N LYS A 385 -4.48 9.51 2.47
CA LYS A 385 -4.25 10.69 3.32
C LYS A 385 -3.36 11.72 2.64
N ARG A 386 -3.73 12.99 2.81
CA ARG A 386 -2.96 14.19 2.48
C ARG A 386 -1.49 14.06 2.90
N VAL A 387 -0.59 14.33 1.97
CA VAL A 387 0.86 14.21 2.17
C VAL A 387 1.52 15.50 2.63
N LEU A 388 0.96 16.68 2.34
CA LEU A 388 1.46 17.97 2.83
C LEU A 388 0.31 18.81 3.39
N HIS A 389 0.42 19.24 4.64
CA HIS A 389 -0.55 20.13 5.29
C HIS A 389 -0.40 21.55 4.77
N TYR A 390 -1.52 22.24 4.58
CA TYR A 390 -1.60 23.49 3.80
C TYR A 390 -1.35 24.73 4.66
N GLU A 391 -0.30 24.70 5.50
CA GLU A 391 0.09 25.80 6.38
C GLU A 391 1.62 25.88 6.48
N LEU A 392 2.18 27.08 6.66
CA LEU A 392 3.61 27.30 6.94
C LEU A 392 4.54 26.65 5.89
N GLU A 393 5.68 26.07 6.30
CA GLU A 393 6.63 25.42 5.38
C GLU A 393 6.05 24.21 4.65
N SER A 394 5.17 23.41 5.28
CA SER A 394 4.54 22.28 4.59
C SER A 394 3.53 22.73 3.55
N GLY A 395 2.85 23.86 3.78
CA GLY A 395 1.97 24.49 2.80
C GLY A 395 2.77 25.11 1.65
N ALA A 396 3.90 25.77 1.96
CA ALA A 396 4.81 26.28 0.95
C ALA A 396 5.44 25.18 0.07
N LEU A 397 5.63 23.96 0.62
CA LEU A 397 5.94 22.78 -0.20
C LEU A 397 4.74 22.32 -1.02
N ASN A 398 3.52 22.32 -0.46
CA ASN A 398 2.30 21.92 -1.18
C ASN A 398 2.12 22.77 -2.45
N GLU A 399 2.21 24.09 -2.29
CA GLU A 399 2.29 25.07 -3.38
C GLU A 399 3.42 24.81 -4.36
N SER A 400 4.64 24.61 -3.85
CA SER A 400 5.80 24.42 -4.72
C SER A 400 5.73 23.13 -5.55
N TYR A 401 5.21 22.04 -4.98
CA TYR A 401 5.01 20.81 -5.75
C TYR A 401 3.92 20.97 -6.81
N ALA A 402 2.85 21.73 -6.52
CA ALA A 402 1.84 22.08 -7.51
C ALA A 402 2.42 22.92 -8.67
N ASP A 403 3.25 23.93 -8.38
CA ASP A 403 4.00 24.70 -9.38
C ASP A 403 4.98 23.84 -10.21
N ILE A 404 5.70 22.91 -9.56
CA ILE A 404 6.67 22.02 -10.23
C ILE A 404 5.97 21.09 -11.23
N PHE A 405 4.82 20.52 -10.89
CA PHE A 405 4.08 19.64 -11.79
C PHE A 405 3.27 20.41 -12.84
N ALA A 406 2.79 21.62 -12.53
CA ALA A 406 2.26 22.54 -13.54
C ALA A 406 3.30 22.82 -14.64
N TYR A 407 4.55 23.14 -14.28
CA TYR A 407 5.65 23.28 -15.23
C TYR A 407 5.92 22.01 -16.06
N PHE A 408 5.77 20.80 -15.49
CA PHE A 408 5.96 19.59 -16.29
C PHE A 408 4.79 19.29 -17.25
N VAL A 409 3.59 19.80 -16.98
CA VAL A 409 2.43 19.76 -17.88
C VAL A 409 2.55 20.83 -18.99
N ASP A 410 3.01 22.03 -18.63
CA ASP A 410 3.25 23.15 -19.54
C ASP A 410 4.68 23.69 -19.39
N ASN A 411 5.58 23.14 -20.19
CA ASN A 411 7.02 23.40 -20.12
C ASN A 411 7.49 24.45 -21.14
N ASP A 412 6.57 25.26 -21.69
CA ASP A 412 6.86 26.30 -22.67
C ASP A 412 7.73 27.43 -22.05
N ASP A 413 7.54 27.76 -20.77
CA ASP A 413 8.51 28.55 -19.99
C ASP A 413 8.60 28.16 -18.47
N TRP A 414 8.83 29.13 -17.58
CA TRP A 414 9.05 28.93 -16.13
C TRP A 414 8.12 29.79 -15.27
N TRP A 415 7.03 30.28 -15.84
CA TRP A 415 5.97 31.00 -15.15
C TRP A 415 4.79 30.10 -14.81
N ILE A 416 4.02 30.54 -13.81
CA ILE A 416 2.70 30.03 -13.47
C ILE A 416 1.75 31.24 -13.49
N GLY A 417 0.70 31.14 -14.28
CA GLY A 417 -0.41 32.07 -14.46
C GLY A 417 -0.14 33.24 -15.42
N ASP A 418 0.86 33.17 -16.32
CA ASP A 418 1.26 34.33 -17.12
C ASP A 418 0.41 34.57 -18.37
N GLU A 419 -0.26 33.57 -18.95
CA GLU A 419 -1.25 33.79 -20.00
C GLU A 419 -2.54 34.43 -19.48
N TYR A 420 -2.68 34.59 -18.15
CA TYR A 420 -3.77 35.37 -17.56
C TYR A 420 -3.55 36.87 -17.72
N THR A 421 -3.98 37.37 -18.88
CA THR A 421 -3.71 38.74 -19.37
C THR A 421 -4.19 39.92 -18.49
N PHE A 422 -4.99 39.73 -17.43
CA PHE A 422 -5.76 40.82 -16.83
C PHE A 422 -5.14 41.54 -15.62
N THR A 423 -4.39 40.86 -14.75
CA THR A 423 -3.95 41.45 -13.46
C THR A 423 -2.46 41.31 -13.18
N GLY A 424 -1.85 40.18 -13.56
CA GLY A 424 -0.47 39.84 -13.22
C GLY A 424 -0.20 39.62 -11.72
N ILE A 425 -1.26 39.57 -10.90
CA ILE A 425 -1.25 39.24 -9.47
C ILE A 425 -1.28 37.71 -9.36
N GLY A 426 -0.59 37.14 -8.36
CA GLY A 426 -0.56 35.69 -8.12
C GLY A 426 0.42 34.91 -9.03
N ARG A 427 1.00 35.55 -10.04
CA ARG A 427 1.99 34.91 -10.93
C ARG A 427 3.29 34.59 -10.21
N ARG A 428 3.79 33.39 -10.42
CA ARG A 428 5.03 32.87 -9.82
C ARG A 428 6.02 32.51 -10.91
N SER A 429 7.32 32.62 -10.64
CA SER A 429 8.34 32.09 -11.56
C SER A 429 9.30 31.18 -10.81
N LEU A 430 9.45 29.95 -11.30
CA LEU A 430 10.41 29.01 -10.74
C LEU A 430 11.85 29.46 -11.04
N SER A 431 12.07 30.13 -12.18
CA SER A 431 13.39 30.59 -12.61
C SER A 431 13.90 31.81 -11.85
N ASP A 432 13.03 32.77 -11.52
CA ASP A 432 13.35 33.92 -10.66
C ASP A 432 12.11 34.34 -9.84
N PRO A 433 11.89 33.71 -8.67
CA PRO A 433 10.70 33.93 -7.84
C PRO A 433 10.47 35.40 -7.44
N ARG A 434 11.54 36.21 -7.41
CA ARG A 434 11.49 37.63 -7.07
C ARG A 434 10.68 38.44 -8.08
N LEU A 435 10.57 37.97 -9.33
CA LEU A 435 9.70 38.56 -10.34
C LEU A 435 8.21 38.36 -10.02
N GLY A 436 7.86 37.30 -9.29
CA GLY A 436 6.56 37.06 -8.66
C GLY A 436 6.44 37.58 -7.23
N MET A 437 7.38 38.44 -6.77
CA MET A 437 7.49 38.96 -5.41
C MET A 437 7.75 37.91 -4.30
N GLN A 438 8.21 36.72 -4.67
CA GLN A 438 8.55 35.65 -3.73
C GLN A 438 10.05 35.66 -3.36
N PRO A 439 10.44 35.21 -2.16
CA PRO A 439 11.85 34.92 -1.83
C PRO A 439 12.40 33.77 -2.70
N ASP A 440 13.66 33.91 -3.11
CA ASP A 440 14.46 32.87 -3.80
C ASP A 440 15.48 32.17 -2.86
N HIS A 441 15.52 32.56 -1.58
CA HIS A 441 16.50 32.09 -0.59
C HIS A 441 15.96 32.15 0.85
N MET A 442 16.28 31.16 1.70
CA MET A 442 15.84 31.04 3.10
C MET A 442 16.18 32.23 4.00
N GLY A 443 17.24 32.99 3.66
CA GLY A 443 17.56 34.25 4.35
C GLY A 443 16.47 35.33 4.23
N ASN A 444 15.54 35.19 3.28
CA ASN A 444 14.40 36.07 3.05
C ASN A 444 13.05 35.37 3.37
N PHE A 445 13.06 34.24 4.08
CA PHE A 445 11.84 33.49 4.43
C PHE A 445 10.87 34.32 5.28
N TRP A 446 9.61 34.37 4.88
CA TRP A 446 8.56 35.12 5.57
C TRP A 446 8.03 34.33 6.77
N ARG A 447 8.17 34.89 7.97
CA ARG A 447 7.72 34.29 9.23
C ARG A 447 6.54 35.05 9.81
N LEU A 448 5.54 34.33 10.31
CA LEU A 448 4.47 34.95 11.09
C LEU A 448 5.04 35.68 12.32
N PRO A 449 4.50 36.86 12.67
CA PRO A 449 4.77 37.53 13.94
C PRO A 449 4.49 36.65 15.15
N VAL A 450 5.22 36.88 16.25
CA VAL A 450 5.05 36.12 17.50
C VAL A 450 3.64 36.32 18.06
N GLY A 451 2.83 35.25 18.04
CA GLY A 451 1.45 35.25 18.54
C GLY A 451 0.38 35.23 17.44
N GLU A 452 0.75 35.34 16.17
CA GLU A 452 -0.16 35.09 15.04
C GLU A 452 -0.20 33.58 14.72
N LEU A 453 -1.36 33.13 14.21
CA LEU A 453 -1.61 31.75 13.77
C LEU A 453 -1.86 31.73 12.26
N PRO A 454 -1.54 30.63 11.55
CA PRO A 454 -1.92 30.44 10.16
C PRO A 454 -3.43 30.63 9.92
N GLY A 455 -3.78 31.31 8.83
CA GLY A 455 -5.15 31.46 8.34
C GLY A 455 -5.21 32.31 7.08
N ASP A 456 -6.42 32.48 6.53
CA ASP A 456 -6.67 33.13 5.24
C ASP A 456 -6.06 34.55 5.16
N ASP A 457 -6.17 35.33 6.25
CA ASP A 457 -5.63 36.70 6.37
C ASP A 457 -4.10 36.79 6.22
N ASN A 458 -3.37 35.68 6.41
CA ASN A 458 -1.91 35.62 6.30
C ASN A 458 -1.42 34.50 5.39
N ASP A 459 -2.21 34.14 4.38
CA ASP A 459 -1.82 33.15 3.36
C ASP A 459 -1.44 31.80 4.00
N HIS A 460 -2.22 31.37 4.99
CA HIS A 460 -1.97 30.18 5.82
C HIS A 460 -0.53 30.10 6.39
N GLY A 461 0.07 31.24 6.72
CA GLY A 461 1.48 31.32 7.09
C GLY A 461 2.43 31.51 5.90
N TYR A 462 2.01 32.30 4.91
CA TYR A 462 2.76 32.70 3.72
C TYR A 462 3.14 31.53 2.79
N VAL A 463 2.20 30.61 2.53
CA VAL A 463 2.43 29.40 1.70
C VAL A 463 2.76 29.74 0.25
N HIS A 464 1.97 30.61 -0.40
CA HIS A 464 2.19 31.03 -1.79
C HIS A 464 3.43 31.94 -1.93
N ILE A 465 3.83 32.63 -0.85
CA ILE A 465 5.05 33.46 -0.87
C ILE A 465 6.29 32.57 -0.71
N ASN A 466 6.37 31.75 0.34
CA ASN A 466 7.58 31.00 0.66
C ASN A 466 7.86 29.85 -0.33
N SER A 467 6.86 29.39 -1.09
CA SER A 467 7.04 28.36 -2.14
C SER A 467 8.12 28.71 -3.17
N GLY A 468 8.36 30.01 -3.41
CA GLY A 468 9.42 30.53 -4.27
C GLY A 468 10.82 29.96 -3.97
N ILE A 469 11.13 29.67 -2.71
CA ILE A 469 12.44 29.17 -2.28
C ILE A 469 12.65 27.73 -2.79
N HIS A 470 11.63 26.88 -2.64
CA HIS A 470 11.66 25.50 -3.13
C HIS A 470 11.50 25.45 -4.66
N ASN A 471 10.66 26.31 -5.24
CA ASN A 471 10.56 26.51 -6.69
C ASN A 471 11.92 26.84 -7.33
N LYS A 472 12.72 27.70 -6.69
CA LYS A 472 14.06 28.04 -7.15
C LYS A 472 15.02 26.86 -7.07
N ALA A 473 14.95 26.05 -6.00
CA ALA A 473 15.72 24.82 -5.90
C ALA A 473 15.34 23.85 -7.03
N ALA A 474 14.04 23.66 -7.29
CA ALA A 474 13.55 22.78 -8.34
C ALA A 474 13.99 23.24 -9.75
N TYR A 475 13.90 24.54 -10.06
CA TYR A 475 14.47 25.11 -11.29
C TYR A 475 15.97 24.77 -11.44
N LEU A 476 16.76 24.94 -10.38
CA LEU A 476 18.20 24.65 -10.41
C LEU A 476 18.48 23.14 -10.52
N ILE A 477 17.65 22.28 -9.94
CA ILE A 477 17.72 20.82 -10.12
C ILE A 477 17.42 20.45 -11.58
N ILE A 478 16.34 20.97 -12.17
CA ILE A 478 15.91 20.62 -13.53
C ILE A 478 16.89 21.19 -14.58
N ASN A 479 17.14 22.49 -14.54
CA ASN A 479 17.81 23.26 -15.60
C ASN A 479 19.30 23.52 -15.31
N GLY A 480 19.68 23.59 -14.03
CA GLY A 480 20.99 24.10 -13.62
C GLY A 480 21.11 25.61 -13.75
N GLY A 481 22.31 26.12 -13.42
CA GLY A 481 22.64 27.54 -13.42
C GLY A 481 23.60 27.91 -12.29
N THR A 482 23.84 29.20 -12.11
CA THR A 482 24.62 29.73 -10.98
C THR A 482 23.70 30.51 -10.05
N HIS A 483 23.71 30.17 -8.75
CA HIS A 483 22.94 30.86 -7.73
C HIS A 483 23.75 30.96 -6.43
N ASN A 484 23.79 32.16 -5.82
CA ASN A 484 24.54 32.48 -4.60
C ASN A 484 25.99 31.95 -4.55
N GLY A 485 26.67 31.94 -5.70
CA GLY A 485 28.07 31.51 -5.85
C GLY A 485 28.26 30.03 -6.16
N LEU A 486 27.24 29.18 -6.00
CA LEU A 486 27.26 27.77 -6.39
C LEU A 486 26.89 27.62 -7.87
N ASN A 487 27.59 26.72 -8.55
CA ASN A 487 27.30 26.34 -9.94
C ASN A 487 26.70 24.92 -9.97
N ILE A 488 25.49 24.82 -10.51
CA ILE A 488 24.66 23.61 -10.54
C ILE A 488 24.51 23.16 -12.00
N ILE A 489 24.80 21.89 -12.27
CA ILE A 489 24.48 21.21 -13.52
C ILE A 489 23.10 20.56 -13.34
N GLY A 490 22.12 20.95 -14.16
CA GLY A 490 20.77 20.40 -14.08
C GLY A 490 20.71 18.94 -14.51
N ILE A 491 19.85 18.16 -13.85
CA ILE A 491 19.64 16.73 -14.14
C ILE A 491 18.72 16.51 -15.34
N GLY A 492 18.03 17.57 -15.81
CA GLY A 492 17.11 17.55 -16.94
C GLY A 492 15.68 17.12 -16.58
N GLN A 493 14.70 17.58 -17.38
CA GLN A 493 13.27 17.38 -17.14
C GLN A 493 12.88 15.90 -16.94
N SER A 494 13.37 14.99 -17.79
CA SER A 494 13.03 13.56 -17.72
C SER A 494 13.44 12.89 -16.40
N LYS A 495 14.63 13.21 -15.87
CA LYS A 495 15.06 12.74 -14.55
C LYS A 495 14.25 13.41 -13.44
N ALA A 496 14.12 14.74 -13.51
CA ALA A 496 13.50 15.53 -12.45
C ALA A 496 12.01 15.21 -12.23
N GLN A 497 11.21 15.04 -13.29
CA GLN A 497 9.78 14.73 -13.14
C GLN A 497 9.55 13.40 -12.39
N ARG A 498 10.39 12.40 -12.65
CA ARG A 498 10.35 11.11 -11.94
C ARG A 498 10.83 11.24 -10.51
N LEU A 499 11.89 12.02 -10.27
CA LEU A 499 12.42 12.26 -8.92
C LEU A 499 11.39 12.97 -8.03
N PHE A 500 10.87 14.13 -8.46
CA PHE A 500 9.87 14.88 -7.70
C PHE A 500 8.60 14.06 -7.46
N TYR A 501 8.19 13.19 -8.39
CA TYR A 501 7.06 12.28 -8.17
C TYR A 501 7.35 11.25 -7.07
N GLN A 502 8.52 10.59 -7.10
CA GLN A 502 8.89 9.62 -6.06
C GLN A 502 8.99 10.29 -4.67
N VAL A 503 9.59 11.48 -4.60
CA VAL A 503 9.65 12.28 -3.36
C VAL A 503 8.25 12.58 -2.84
N LEU A 504 7.34 13.05 -3.71
CA LEU A 504 5.97 13.37 -3.31
C LEU A 504 5.19 12.14 -2.83
N VAL A 505 5.21 11.01 -3.55
CA VAL A 505 4.33 9.87 -3.23
C VAL A 505 4.93 8.87 -2.22
N ARG A 506 6.25 8.78 -2.09
CA ARG A 506 6.92 7.85 -1.16
C ARG A 506 7.58 8.51 0.03
N GLY A 507 7.94 9.78 -0.11
CA GLY A 507 8.92 10.43 0.73
C GLY A 507 8.34 11.42 1.72
N LEU A 508 7.71 12.47 1.22
CA LEU A 508 7.16 13.54 2.05
C LEU A 508 6.05 13.03 2.98
N THR A 509 5.88 13.73 4.10
CA THR A 509 4.91 13.45 5.16
C THR A 509 4.19 14.73 5.57
N LEU A 510 3.04 14.60 6.24
CA LEU A 510 2.06 15.68 6.45
C LEU A 510 2.66 17.02 6.90
N ASN A 511 3.69 17.02 7.74
CA ASN A 511 4.29 18.23 8.30
C ASN A 511 5.74 18.47 7.79
N SER A 512 6.11 17.91 6.63
CA SER A 512 7.45 18.04 6.07
C SER A 512 7.82 19.50 5.84
N GLN A 513 9.03 19.86 6.21
CA GLN A 513 9.63 21.18 6.06
C GLN A 513 10.61 21.19 4.88
N PHE A 514 11.16 22.36 4.53
CA PHE A 514 12.08 22.46 3.39
C PHE A 514 13.33 21.58 3.55
N LEU A 515 13.80 21.36 4.78
CA LEU A 515 14.90 20.44 5.05
C LEU A 515 14.53 18.98 4.75
N ASP A 516 13.31 18.55 5.11
CA ASP A 516 12.83 17.19 4.81
C ASP A 516 12.71 16.97 3.30
N ALA A 517 12.21 17.97 2.56
CA ALA A 517 12.15 17.92 1.10
C ALA A 517 13.54 17.80 0.45
N LYS A 518 14.56 18.49 0.99
CA LYS A 518 15.95 18.30 0.56
C LYS A 518 16.42 16.87 0.81
N LEU A 519 16.33 16.41 2.06
CA LEU A 519 16.85 15.10 2.48
C LEU A 519 16.19 13.97 1.69
N GLU A 520 14.88 14.05 1.48
CA GLU A 520 14.13 13.04 0.73
C GLU A 520 14.40 13.11 -0.77
N THR A 521 14.60 14.30 -1.35
CA THR A 521 15.01 14.43 -2.76
C THR A 521 16.39 13.84 -3.00
N ILE A 522 17.30 13.97 -2.04
CA ILE A 522 18.61 13.31 -2.08
C ILE A 522 18.42 11.78 -1.96
N ARG A 523 17.71 11.31 -0.94
CA ARG A 523 17.47 9.88 -0.69
C ARG A 523 16.84 9.17 -1.89
N GLN A 524 15.81 9.75 -2.51
CA GLN A 524 15.20 9.19 -3.72
C GLN A 524 16.16 9.21 -4.92
N ALA A 525 16.99 10.25 -5.06
CA ALA A 525 17.99 10.29 -6.13
C ALA A 525 19.07 9.21 -5.93
N SER A 526 19.51 8.93 -4.70
CA SER A 526 20.44 7.84 -4.39
C SER A 526 19.85 6.46 -4.66
N ILE A 527 18.59 6.20 -4.25
CA ILE A 527 17.89 4.93 -4.57
C ILE A 527 17.76 4.73 -6.10
N LEU A 528 17.63 5.82 -6.87
CA LEU A 528 17.60 5.77 -8.33
C LEU A 528 18.98 5.55 -8.99
N ILE A 529 20.10 5.62 -8.24
CA ILE A 529 21.42 5.15 -8.68
C ILE A 529 21.50 3.62 -8.57
N SER A 530 21.13 3.08 -7.40
CA SER A 530 21.31 1.67 -7.07
C SER A 530 20.27 0.73 -7.69
N SER A 531 19.11 1.24 -8.12
CA SER A 531 18.07 0.43 -8.78
C SER A 531 18.37 0.14 -10.27
N PRO A 532 18.71 -1.10 -10.68
CA PRO A 532 19.01 -1.43 -12.08
C PRO A 532 17.77 -1.51 -12.98
N GLU A 533 16.58 -1.70 -12.38
CA GLU A 533 15.28 -1.65 -13.04
C GLU A 533 14.53 -0.36 -12.67
N PRO A 534 13.52 0.06 -13.47
CA PRO A 534 12.63 1.15 -13.08
C PRO A 534 11.97 0.79 -11.74
N MET A 535 12.21 1.60 -10.70
CA MET A 535 11.39 1.52 -9.49
C MET A 535 9.93 1.61 -9.94
N PRO A 536 9.10 0.57 -9.70
CA PRO A 536 7.74 0.59 -10.20
C PRO A 536 7.04 1.79 -9.61
N LEU A 537 6.29 2.53 -10.43
CA LEU A 537 5.39 3.60 -10.01
C LEU A 537 4.16 2.93 -9.38
N SER A 538 4.41 2.20 -8.29
CA SER A 538 3.54 1.21 -7.70
C SER A 538 2.44 1.88 -6.89
N TYR A 539 1.50 2.48 -7.60
CA TYR A 539 0.19 2.72 -7.05
C TYR A 539 -0.61 1.41 -7.07
N LYS A 540 -1.39 1.20 -6.00
CA LYS A 540 -2.23 0.02 -5.81
C LYS A 540 -3.69 0.44 -5.83
N CYS A 541 -4.40 0.11 -6.91
CA CYS A 541 -5.86 0.20 -6.96
C CYS A 541 -6.43 -1.23 -6.90
N GLY A 542 -7.00 -1.62 -5.75
CA GLY A 542 -7.29 -3.04 -5.47
C GLY A 542 -5.99 -3.84 -5.58
N ASP A 543 -5.93 -4.89 -6.39
CA ASP A 543 -4.69 -5.66 -6.62
C ASP A 543 -3.89 -5.26 -7.88
N THR A 544 -4.18 -4.10 -8.50
CA THR A 544 -3.50 -3.68 -9.73
C THR A 544 -2.30 -2.78 -9.42
N VAL A 545 -1.09 -3.23 -9.78
CA VAL A 545 0.16 -2.42 -9.80
C VAL A 545 0.44 -1.97 -11.23
N ARG A 546 0.61 -0.66 -11.45
CA ARG A 546 1.09 -0.12 -12.74
C ARG A 546 2.62 0.03 -12.73
N THR A 547 3.25 -0.16 -13.89
CA THR A 547 4.69 0.03 -14.08
C THR A 547 4.93 0.80 -15.37
N SER A 548 5.86 1.77 -15.32
CA SER A 548 6.37 2.47 -16.50
C SER A 548 7.82 2.06 -16.71
N THR A 549 8.24 1.90 -17.97
CA THR A 549 9.60 1.45 -18.31
C THR A 549 10.48 2.64 -18.72
N ILE A 550 11.56 2.86 -17.98
CA ILE A 550 12.52 3.94 -18.22
C ILE A 550 13.43 3.59 -19.42
N PRO A 551 13.63 4.48 -20.40
CA PRO A 551 14.69 4.33 -21.41
C PRO A 551 16.07 4.31 -20.75
N ALA A 552 16.95 3.39 -21.18
CA ALA A 552 18.24 3.15 -20.53
C ALA A 552 19.23 4.35 -20.51
N THR A 553 18.88 5.48 -21.12
CA THR A 553 19.65 6.73 -21.17
C THR A 553 19.57 7.58 -19.90
N ASP A 554 18.58 7.35 -19.03
CA ASP A 554 18.23 8.29 -17.95
C ASP A 554 18.59 7.78 -16.53
N ARG A 555 19.69 7.03 -16.39
CA ARG A 555 20.16 6.59 -15.07
C ARG A 555 20.64 7.78 -14.22
N PHE A 556 20.33 7.75 -12.93
CA PHE A 556 20.91 8.66 -11.96
C PHE A 556 22.38 8.30 -11.70
N THR A 557 23.13 9.30 -11.26
CA THR A 557 24.57 9.22 -10.95
C THR A 557 24.83 10.00 -9.67
N LEU A 558 25.94 9.72 -8.98
CA LEU A 558 26.39 10.52 -7.83
C LEU A 558 26.50 12.01 -8.20
N SER A 559 26.90 12.33 -9.44
CA SER A 559 26.92 13.71 -9.94
C SER A 559 25.54 14.37 -9.97
N ASP A 560 24.45 13.64 -10.22
CA ASP A 560 23.10 14.20 -10.16
C ASP A 560 22.75 14.58 -8.70
N VAL A 561 23.00 13.66 -7.76
CA VAL A 561 22.78 13.87 -6.31
C VAL A 561 23.56 15.09 -5.80
N CYS A 562 24.82 15.23 -6.22
CA CYS A 562 25.66 16.37 -5.85
C CYS A 562 25.15 17.72 -6.36
N ASN A 563 24.52 17.75 -7.53
CA ASN A 563 23.92 18.97 -8.04
C ASN A 563 22.58 19.29 -7.36
N ILE A 564 21.83 18.27 -6.92
CA ILE A 564 20.66 18.43 -6.05
C ILE A 564 21.06 19.05 -4.70
N HIS A 565 22.12 18.54 -4.05
CA HIS A 565 22.66 19.16 -2.82
C HIS A 565 22.99 20.65 -3.01
N LYS A 566 23.71 20.99 -4.10
CA LYS A 566 24.08 22.37 -4.40
C LYS A 566 22.89 23.26 -4.72
N ALA A 567 21.85 22.74 -5.39
CA ALA A 567 20.63 23.48 -5.66
C ALA A 567 19.95 23.90 -4.35
N PHE A 568 19.70 22.95 -3.43
CA PHE A 568 19.12 23.24 -2.12
C PHE A 568 20.00 24.15 -1.26
N ALA A 569 21.31 23.88 -1.19
CA ALA A 569 22.25 24.72 -0.45
C ALA A 569 22.32 26.16 -1.01
N SER A 570 22.21 26.33 -2.34
CA SER A 570 22.24 27.65 -2.98
C SER A 570 21.04 28.53 -2.62
N VAL A 571 19.88 27.92 -2.31
CA VAL A 571 18.68 28.62 -1.80
C VAL A 571 18.63 28.65 -0.25
N GLY A 572 19.70 28.21 0.42
CA GLY A 572 19.81 28.23 1.88
C GLY A 572 19.05 27.12 2.62
N ILE A 573 18.63 26.06 1.92
CA ILE A 573 18.02 24.87 2.52
C ILE A 573 19.15 23.91 2.95
N GLY A 574 19.49 23.94 4.24
CA GLY A 574 20.61 23.20 4.83
C GLY A 574 21.99 23.62 4.30
N SER A 575 23.05 22.97 4.78
CA SER A 575 24.44 23.22 4.36
C SER A 575 24.76 22.67 2.96
N GLU A 576 25.81 23.23 2.34
CA GLU A 576 26.55 22.52 1.30
C GLU A 576 27.26 21.31 1.93
N VAL A 577 27.16 20.16 1.28
CA VAL A 577 27.72 18.89 1.73
C VAL A 577 28.90 18.55 0.84
N ALA A 578 29.97 18.02 1.43
CA ALA A 578 31.08 17.47 0.67
C ALA A 578 30.59 16.20 -0.01
N CYS A 579 30.46 16.23 -1.33
CA CYS A 579 30.04 15.06 -2.11
C CYS A 579 31.18 14.04 -2.18
N VAL A 580 31.23 13.20 -1.17
CA VAL A 580 32.22 12.15 -0.97
C VAL A 580 31.47 10.82 -0.86
N ASP A 581 32.10 9.81 -1.43
CA ASP A 581 31.78 8.39 -1.41
C ASP A 581 33.16 7.75 -1.17
N ASN A 582 33.55 7.64 0.10
CA ASN A 582 34.91 7.27 0.50
C ASN A 582 35.23 5.82 0.13
N ASP A 583 34.28 4.93 0.36
CA ASP A 583 34.45 3.48 0.26
C ASP A 583 34.05 2.88 -1.10
N LYS A 584 33.24 3.60 -1.88
CA LYS A 584 32.79 3.31 -3.26
C LYS A 584 31.74 2.21 -3.36
N ASP A 585 30.89 2.10 -2.35
CA ASP A 585 29.73 1.20 -2.37
C ASP A 585 28.55 1.73 -3.22
N GLY A 586 28.50 3.05 -3.47
CA GLY A 586 27.50 3.74 -4.26
C GLY A 586 26.57 4.69 -3.49
N HIS A 587 26.71 4.79 -2.17
CA HIS A 587 26.10 5.82 -1.34
C HIS A 587 27.07 7.00 -1.14
N LEU A 588 26.60 8.08 -0.51
CA LEU A 588 27.44 9.23 -0.14
C LEU A 588 27.64 9.20 1.37
N ASP A 589 28.81 9.58 1.89
CA ASP A 589 29.19 9.51 3.32
C ASP A 589 28.11 10.08 4.29
N ASP A 590 27.34 11.10 3.88
CA ASP A 590 26.25 11.73 4.67
C ASP A 590 24.94 10.91 4.74
N PHE A 591 24.80 9.87 3.91
CA PHE A 591 23.63 8.97 3.79
C PHE A 591 23.99 7.49 3.84
N ASP A 592 25.28 7.21 3.97
CA ASP A 592 25.84 5.89 4.16
C ASP A 592 25.86 5.59 5.66
N ASN A 593 25.23 4.49 6.08
CA ASN A 593 25.27 4.05 7.47
C ASN A 593 26.59 3.32 7.83
N CYS A 594 27.50 3.12 6.89
CA CYS A 594 28.89 2.72 7.10
C CYS A 594 29.92 3.44 6.19
N PRO A 595 30.14 4.78 6.30
CA PRO A 595 30.92 5.62 5.36
C PRO A 595 32.38 5.25 5.00
N GLU A 596 32.91 4.17 5.57
CA GLU A 596 34.27 3.68 5.40
C GLU A 596 34.32 2.15 5.15
N ILE A 597 33.19 1.44 5.09
CA ILE A 597 33.08 -0.03 4.99
C ILE A 597 31.94 -0.42 4.01
N PRO A 598 32.26 -0.85 2.77
CA PRO A 598 31.26 -0.97 1.71
C PRO A 598 30.07 -1.88 2.02
N ASN A 599 28.88 -1.31 2.07
CA ASN A 599 27.63 -2.01 2.38
C ASN A 599 26.46 -1.48 1.54
N SER A 600 26.54 -1.68 0.21
CA SER A 600 25.59 -1.13 -0.77
C SER A 600 24.10 -1.45 -0.54
N ASP A 601 23.78 -2.44 0.31
CA ASP A 601 22.43 -2.80 0.74
C ASP A 601 21.89 -1.96 1.91
N GLN A 602 22.79 -1.27 2.63
CA GLN A 602 22.52 -0.35 3.75
C GLN A 602 21.67 -0.99 4.86
N THR A 603 21.80 -2.31 5.05
CA THR A 603 21.00 -3.03 6.05
C THR A 603 21.39 -2.57 7.45
N ASP A 604 20.46 -1.93 8.14
CA ASP A 604 20.48 -1.58 9.56
C ASP A 604 19.32 -2.32 10.22
N SER A 605 19.66 -3.27 11.10
CA SER A 605 18.70 -4.23 11.67
C SER A 605 18.05 -3.76 12.97
N ASP A 606 18.57 -2.73 13.65
CA ASP A 606 18.01 -2.22 14.90
C ASP A 606 17.62 -0.72 14.87
N ASN A 607 17.97 -0.04 13.79
CA ASN A 607 17.64 1.34 13.42
C ASN A 607 18.34 2.40 14.29
N ASP A 608 19.58 2.14 14.73
CA ASP A 608 20.40 3.12 15.43
C ASP A 608 21.18 4.09 14.51
N GLY A 609 21.27 3.78 13.21
CA GLY A 609 21.98 4.57 12.20
C GLY A 609 23.38 4.05 11.81
N PHE A 610 23.85 2.94 12.37
CA PHE A 610 25.01 2.19 11.89
C PHE A 610 24.56 0.97 11.10
N GLY A 611 25.14 0.76 9.92
CA GLY A 611 24.83 -0.43 9.12
C GLY A 611 25.44 -1.69 9.73
N ASN A 612 24.79 -2.84 9.54
CA ASN A 612 25.22 -4.16 10.03
C ASN A 612 26.68 -4.55 9.67
N ALA A 613 27.29 -3.86 8.69
CA ALA A 613 28.68 -4.09 8.24
C ALA A 613 29.74 -3.36 9.10
N CYS A 614 29.35 -2.29 9.79
CA CYS A 614 30.22 -1.48 10.65
C CYS A 614 29.70 -1.35 12.09
N ASP A 615 28.48 -1.80 12.35
CA ASP A 615 27.96 -2.00 13.68
C ASP A 615 28.49 -3.29 14.32
N ARG A 616 28.96 -3.17 15.55
CA ARG A 616 29.46 -4.27 16.37
C ARG A 616 28.32 -5.07 17.01
N CYS A 617 27.16 -4.45 17.22
CA CYS A 617 25.98 -5.07 17.83
C CYS A 617 24.70 -5.00 16.96
N PRO A 618 24.64 -5.62 15.75
CA PRO A 618 23.56 -5.43 14.74
C PRO A 618 22.11 -5.71 15.12
N TYR A 619 21.81 -5.97 16.39
CA TYR A 619 20.48 -6.25 16.92
C TYR A 619 20.22 -5.57 18.28
N ILE A 620 21.08 -4.63 18.71
CA ILE A 620 21.00 -3.93 20.00
C ILE A 620 21.39 -2.45 19.80
N PRO A 621 20.41 -1.50 19.77
CA PRO A 621 20.66 -0.13 19.35
C PRO A 621 21.79 0.60 20.08
N GLY A 622 22.70 1.17 19.29
CA GLY A 622 23.94 1.80 19.69
C GLY A 622 25.13 0.95 19.26
N ASN A 623 26.19 1.60 18.77
CA ASN A 623 27.48 0.98 18.44
C ASN A 623 28.52 1.20 19.57
N PRO A 624 28.51 0.41 20.67
CA PRO A 624 29.41 0.58 21.80
C PRO A 624 30.87 0.29 21.43
N PRO A 625 31.83 1.10 21.94
CA PRO A 625 33.23 1.04 21.50
C PRO A 625 34.07 -0.02 22.23
N GLU A 626 33.53 -0.63 23.28
CA GLU A 626 34.17 -1.58 24.18
C GLU A 626 34.15 -2.97 23.54
N ASP A 627 35.33 -3.48 23.19
CA ASP A 627 35.59 -4.74 22.48
C ASP A 627 36.89 -5.29 23.08
N THR A 628 36.74 -6.21 24.04
CA THR A 628 37.81 -6.66 24.94
C THR A 628 38.78 -7.62 24.25
N ASP A 629 38.28 -8.54 23.41
CA ASP A 629 39.09 -9.56 22.72
C ASP A 629 39.45 -9.22 21.26
N LYS A 630 38.79 -8.23 20.66
CA LYS A 630 39.03 -7.65 19.32
C LYS A 630 38.58 -8.52 18.16
N ASP A 631 37.47 -9.21 18.34
CA ASP A 631 36.82 -10.00 17.29
C ASP A 631 35.89 -9.18 16.38
N GLY A 632 35.52 -7.96 16.79
CA GLY A 632 34.61 -7.06 16.07
C GLY A 632 33.19 -6.98 16.64
N ARG A 633 32.88 -7.74 17.69
CA ARG A 633 31.71 -7.57 18.56
C ARG A 633 32.08 -6.66 19.72
N ALA A 634 31.07 -6.06 20.34
CA ALA A 634 31.28 -5.26 21.53
C ALA A 634 30.80 -6.03 22.76
N ASP A 635 31.46 -5.82 23.91
CA ASP A 635 31.31 -6.56 25.16
C ASP A 635 29.83 -6.69 25.63
N SER A 636 28.96 -5.77 25.22
CA SER A 636 27.52 -5.76 25.55
C SER A 636 26.67 -6.74 24.74
N CYS A 637 27.14 -7.18 23.58
CA CYS A 637 26.45 -8.13 22.67
C CYS A 637 27.28 -9.38 22.37
N ASP A 638 28.50 -9.45 22.89
CA ASP A 638 29.41 -10.58 22.75
C ASP A 638 29.10 -11.70 23.76
N ASN A 639 28.84 -12.91 23.26
CA ASN A 639 28.62 -14.11 24.08
C ASN A 639 29.92 -14.77 24.59
N CYS A 640 31.10 -14.22 24.26
CA CYS A 640 32.41 -14.68 24.72
C CYS A 640 33.46 -13.60 25.05
N VAL A 641 33.09 -12.37 25.39
CA VAL A 641 33.89 -11.17 25.86
C VAL A 641 35.43 -11.26 26.01
N ASP A 642 35.97 -12.34 26.57
CA ASP A 642 37.41 -12.59 26.77
C ASP A 642 38.06 -13.48 25.67
N LYS A 643 37.32 -13.98 24.66
CA LYS A 643 37.79 -15.00 23.69
C LYS A 643 37.10 -14.93 22.31
N ALA A 644 37.82 -14.30 21.37
CA ALA A 644 37.36 -13.93 20.05
C ALA A 644 36.61 -15.02 19.26
N ASN A 645 35.38 -14.71 18.86
CA ASN A 645 34.46 -15.59 18.11
C ASN A 645 33.48 -14.78 17.23
N PRO A 646 33.92 -14.15 16.11
CA PRO A 646 33.11 -13.15 15.39
C PRO A 646 31.75 -13.63 14.86
N SER A 647 31.61 -14.96 14.69
CA SER A 647 30.38 -15.64 14.28
C SER A 647 29.34 -15.80 15.39
N GLN A 648 29.74 -15.62 16.66
CA GLN A 648 28.87 -15.66 17.84
C GLN A 648 28.04 -16.94 17.95
N GLU A 649 28.59 -18.08 17.52
CA GLU A 649 27.93 -19.37 17.58
C GLU A 649 27.67 -19.80 19.03
N ASP A 650 26.41 -20.15 19.33
CA ASP A 650 25.89 -20.67 20.60
C ASP A 650 24.94 -21.81 20.21
N THR A 651 25.33 -23.06 20.48
CA THR A 651 24.65 -24.25 19.92
C THR A 651 23.43 -24.67 20.73
N ASP A 652 23.42 -24.45 22.05
CA ASP A 652 22.34 -24.88 22.95
C ASP A 652 21.47 -23.72 23.46
N GLY A 653 21.88 -22.47 23.25
CA GLY A 653 21.12 -21.26 23.54
C GLY A 653 21.27 -20.75 24.97
N ASP A 654 22.32 -21.15 25.69
CA ASP A 654 22.57 -20.71 27.07
C ASP A 654 23.18 -19.31 27.21
N ARG A 655 23.51 -18.67 26.07
CA ARG A 655 24.11 -17.33 25.92
C ARG A 655 25.60 -17.27 26.27
N ARG A 656 26.27 -18.40 26.33
CA ARG A 656 27.72 -18.49 26.27
C ARG A 656 28.10 -19.06 24.92
N GLY A 657 29.02 -18.39 24.21
CA GLY A 657 29.40 -18.86 22.88
C GLY A 657 30.20 -20.16 22.95
N ASN A 658 30.06 -21.00 21.92
CA ASN A 658 30.80 -22.26 21.71
C ASN A 658 32.32 -22.13 21.94
N ALA A 659 32.87 -20.93 21.75
CA ALA A 659 34.29 -20.66 21.93
C ALA A 659 34.71 -20.64 23.41
N CYS A 660 33.89 -20.11 24.31
CA CYS A 660 34.22 -19.90 25.72
C CYS A 660 33.42 -20.81 26.67
N ASP A 661 32.54 -21.65 26.13
CA ASP A 661 31.77 -22.67 26.81
C ASP A 661 32.55 -24.00 26.93
N ASN A 662 32.60 -24.58 28.14
CA ASN A 662 33.17 -25.91 28.41
C ASN A 662 32.16 -27.07 28.24
N CYS A 663 30.90 -26.79 27.91
CA CYS A 663 29.91 -27.77 27.44
C CYS A 663 29.11 -27.32 26.20
N PRO A 664 29.73 -27.07 25.01
CA PRO A 664 29.09 -26.46 23.81
C PRO A 664 27.85 -27.12 23.19
N THR A 665 27.25 -28.12 23.84
CA THR A 665 26.02 -28.82 23.42
C THR A 665 25.07 -29.13 24.58
N VAL A 666 25.38 -28.68 25.80
CA VAL A 666 24.64 -28.98 27.04
C VAL A 666 24.48 -27.70 27.86
N TYR A 667 23.32 -27.05 27.68
CA TYR A 667 22.90 -25.83 28.37
C TYR A 667 23.32 -25.83 29.85
N ASN A 668 24.37 -25.09 30.19
CA ASN A 668 24.93 -25.05 31.55
C ASN A 668 24.92 -23.63 32.13
N TRP A 669 24.95 -22.59 31.29
CA TRP A 669 25.12 -21.20 31.70
C TRP A 669 23.81 -20.54 32.10
N TYR A 670 23.63 -20.27 33.39
CA TYR A 670 22.49 -19.48 33.88
C TYR A 670 22.91 -18.45 34.93
N ASN A 671 22.74 -17.16 34.60
CA ASN A 671 23.15 -16.03 35.45
C ASN A 671 24.62 -16.09 35.91
N GLY A 672 25.54 -16.46 35.02
CA GLY A 672 26.97 -16.46 35.29
C GLY A 672 27.49 -17.67 36.08
N LYS A 673 26.89 -18.85 35.88
CA LYS A 673 27.19 -20.11 36.59
C LYS A 673 27.00 -21.31 35.67
N GLY A 674 27.75 -22.38 35.91
CA GLY A 674 27.63 -23.65 35.17
C GLY A 674 28.92 -24.14 34.52
N GLN A 675 29.90 -23.25 34.39
CA GLN A 675 31.23 -23.50 33.82
C GLN A 675 32.22 -24.01 34.88
N ASP A 676 31.72 -24.79 35.83
CA ASP A 676 32.59 -25.48 36.79
C ASP A 676 33.27 -26.64 36.04
N ASP A 677 34.56 -26.86 36.34
CA ASP A 677 35.45 -27.89 35.77
C ASP A 677 36.33 -28.35 36.93
N ALA A 678 35.94 -29.46 37.57
CA ALA A 678 36.45 -29.85 38.88
C ALA A 678 37.83 -30.51 38.85
N ASP A 679 38.26 -31.07 37.72
CA ASP A 679 39.58 -31.70 37.55
C ASP A 679 40.51 -30.99 36.55
N GLY A 680 39.98 -30.05 35.76
CA GLY A 680 40.75 -29.13 34.93
C GLY A 680 41.07 -29.66 33.54
N ASP A 681 40.22 -30.55 33.00
CA ASP A 681 40.45 -31.22 31.72
C ASP A 681 39.93 -30.44 30.49
N GLY A 682 39.05 -29.45 30.72
CA GLY A 682 38.45 -28.60 29.69
C GLY A 682 36.99 -28.93 29.34
N ILE A 683 36.42 -30.00 29.90
CA ILE A 683 35.01 -30.38 29.83
C ILE A 683 34.32 -29.94 31.13
N GLY A 684 33.13 -29.35 31.05
CA GLY A 684 32.44 -28.88 32.25
C GLY A 684 31.74 -29.98 33.05
N ASP A 685 31.68 -29.83 34.38
CA ASP A 685 31.01 -30.70 35.36
C ASP A 685 29.57 -31.12 34.97
N TYR A 686 28.92 -30.39 34.06
CA TYR A 686 27.57 -30.67 33.55
C TYR A 686 27.53 -31.70 32.41
N CYS A 687 28.54 -31.70 31.54
CA CYS A 687 28.66 -32.60 30.38
C CYS A 687 29.73 -33.69 30.58
N ASP A 688 30.59 -33.53 31.59
CA ASP A 688 31.65 -34.47 31.92
C ASP A 688 31.13 -35.78 32.55
N ASN A 689 31.51 -36.91 31.94
CA ASN A 689 31.23 -38.27 32.39
C ASN A 689 32.18 -38.79 33.49
N CYS A 690 33.20 -38.03 33.89
CA CYS A 690 34.14 -38.39 34.96
C CYS A 690 34.47 -37.37 36.07
N LYS A 691 33.95 -36.12 36.05
CA LYS A 691 33.81 -35.05 37.09
C LYS A 691 34.90 -34.84 38.17
N SER A 692 35.99 -35.58 38.13
CA SER A 692 37.02 -35.67 39.16
C SER A 692 38.25 -36.47 38.70
N VAL A 693 38.22 -36.99 37.47
CA VAL A 693 39.29 -37.77 36.82
C VAL A 693 39.39 -37.36 35.35
N ALA A 694 40.20 -36.33 35.11
CA ALA A 694 40.41 -35.70 33.80
C ALA A 694 40.50 -36.68 32.62
N ASN A 695 39.57 -36.56 31.68
CA ASN A 695 39.44 -37.35 30.46
C ASN A 695 38.88 -36.51 29.28
N PRO A 696 39.71 -35.65 28.66
CA PRO A 696 39.25 -34.71 27.62
C PRO A 696 38.68 -35.36 26.34
N ASP A 697 38.84 -36.68 26.19
CA ASP A 697 38.27 -37.47 25.11
C ASP A 697 36.86 -38.01 25.42
N GLN A 698 36.43 -37.92 26.68
CA GLN A 698 35.13 -38.35 27.20
C GLN A 698 34.76 -39.80 26.78
N MET A 699 35.78 -40.66 26.70
CA MET A 699 35.61 -42.05 26.30
C MET A 699 34.71 -42.81 27.28
N ASP A 700 33.65 -43.42 26.76
CA ASP A 700 32.60 -44.17 27.47
C ASP A 700 32.19 -45.34 26.56
N MET A 701 33.07 -46.35 26.47
CA MET A 701 32.93 -47.53 25.61
C MET A 701 33.71 -48.73 26.16
N PRO A 702 33.23 -49.97 25.94
CA PRO A 702 32.17 -50.37 25.01
C PRO A 702 30.71 -50.16 25.45
N ASP A 703 30.42 -50.04 26.74
CA ASP A 703 29.08 -50.22 27.31
C ASP A 703 28.14 -48.99 27.22
N ARG A 704 28.68 -47.77 27.35
CA ARG A 704 27.98 -46.47 27.24
C ARG A 704 26.98 -46.21 28.36
N ASP A 705 27.34 -46.49 29.61
CA ASP A 705 26.44 -46.28 30.75
C ASP A 705 26.38 -44.81 31.24
N GLY A 706 27.31 -43.98 30.76
CA GLY A 706 27.45 -42.56 31.12
C GLY A 706 28.51 -42.28 32.19
N LEU A 707 29.30 -43.29 32.59
CA LEU A 707 30.51 -43.16 33.40
C LEU A 707 31.73 -43.41 32.51
N GLY A 708 32.60 -42.41 32.34
CA GLY A 708 33.72 -42.54 31.41
C GLY A 708 34.75 -43.59 31.86
N ASN A 709 35.45 -44.22 30.90
CA ASN A 709 36.46 -45.25 31.14
C ASN A 709 37.57 -44.81 32.13
N ALA A 710 37.82 -43.50 32.28
CA ALA A 710 38.82 -42.99 33.21
C ALA A 710 38.43 -43.15 34.71
N CYS A 711 37.13 -43.17 35.01
CA CYS A 711 36.58 -43.24 36.36
C CYS A 711 35.69 -44.47 36.61
N ASP A 712 35.34 -45.21 35.56
CA ASP A 712 34.68 -46.51 35.65
C ASP A 712 35.66 -47.65 36.03
N THR A 713 35.09 -48.68 36.67
CA THR A 713 35.81 -49.85 37.20
C THR A 713 35.46 -51.18 36.52
N ASP A 714 34.50 -51.21 35.58
CA ASP A 714 33.94 -52.40 34.91
C ASP A 714 33.51 -52.00 33.49
N TRP A 715 34.49 -51.80 32.60
CA TRP A 715 34.36 -51.06 31.32
C TRP A 715 33.37 -51.66 30.32
N ASP A 716 33.00 -52.93 30.46
CA ASP A 716 32.00 -53.59 29.63
C ASP A 716 30.74 -54.03 30.41
N ASN A 717 30.68 -53.67 31.69
CA ASN A 717 29.56 -53.84 32.62
C ASN A 717 29.09 -55.31 32.75
N ASP A 718 30.03 -56.26 32.67
CA ASP A 718 29.76 -57.70 32.75
C ASP A 718 29.62 -58.20 34.21
N GLY A 719 30.09 -57.40 35.18
CA GLY A 719 30.16 -57.73 36.60
C GLY A 719 31.56 -58.14 37.08
N LYS A 720 32.60 -57.85 36.30
CA LYS A 720 34.03 -58.05 36.62
C LYS A 720 34.73 -56.71 36.58
N LYS A 721 35.64 -56.51 37.53
CA LYS A 721 36.43 -55.28 37.52
C LYS A 721 37.56 -55.39 36.51
N ASN A 722 37.92 -54.27 35.92
CA ASN A 722 39.03 -54.15 34.96
C ASN A 722 40.38 -54.74 35.45
N ASP A 723 40.60 -54.87 36.76
CA ASP A 723 41.80 -55.47 37.39
C ASP A 723 41.64 -56.95 37.80
N GLU A 724 40.44 -57.50 37.72
CA GLU A 724 40.06 -58.89 37.99
C GLU A 724 39.49 -59.62 36.74
N ASP A 725 39.51 -58.96 35.58
CA ASP A 725 38.88 -59.38 34.32
C ASP A 725 39.92 -59.79 33.26
N ASN A 726 39.70 -60.96 32.63
CA ASN A 726 40.53 -61.47 31.53
C ASN A 726 40.12 -60.97 30.13
N CYS A 727 39.01 -60.23 29.99
CA CYS A 727 38.62 -59.47 28.81
C CYS A 727 38.02 -58.09 29.13
N PRO A 728 38.79 -57.11 29.67
CA PRO A 728 38.28 -55.80 30.16
C PRO A 728 37.57 -54.87 29.16
N LEU A 729 37.26 -55.32 27.94
CA LEU A 729 36.59 -54.55 26.88
C LEU A 729 35.61 -55.44 26.08
N VAL A 730 35.35 -56.68 26.50
CA VAL A 730 34.51 -57.67 25.79
C VAL A 730 33.77 -58.57 26.80
N ALA A 731 32.61 -58.10 27.25
CA ALA A 731 31.79 -58.69 28.31
C ALA A 731 31.70 -60.23 28.24
N ASN A 732 32.29 -60.89 29.24
CA ASN A 732 32.39 -62.34 29.34
C ASN A 732 32.22 -62.83 30.80
N PRO A 733 31.02 -62.71 31.44
CA PRO A 733 30.87 -62.85 32.90
C PRO A 733 31.30 -64.21 33.51
N ALA A 734 31.46 -65.21 32.65
CA ALA A 734 31.93 -66.55 32.97
C ALA A 734 33.47 -66.65 33.11
N GLN A 735 34.23 -65.69 32.59
CA GLN A 735 35.71 -65.61 32.66
C GLN A 735 36.38 -66.92 32.19
N GLU A 736 35.90 -67.46 31.06
CA GLU A 736 36.48 -68.67 30.47
C GLU A 736 37.82 -68.35 29.81
N ASP A 737 38.88 -69.00 30.26
CA ASP A 737 40.23 -69.04 29.68
C ASP A 737 40.56 -70.54 29.51
N THR A 738 40.78 -70.98 28.26
CA THR A 738 40.89 -72.41 27.93
C THR A 738 42.31 -72.94 28.02
N ASP A 739 43.31 -72.10 27.79
CA ASP A 739 44.72 -72.51 27.67
C ASP A 739 45.64 -71.98 28.78
N GLY A 740 45.15 -71.04 29.58
CA GLY A 740 45.75 -70.56 30.82
C GLY A 740 46.70 -69.38 30.64
N ASP A 741 46.45 -68.52 29.66
CA ASP A 741 47.31 -67.38 29.31
C ASP A 741 46.89 -66.03 29.93
N GLU A 742 45.85 -66.02 30.79
CA GLU A 742 45.30 -64.81 31.42
C GLU A 742 44.50 -63.89 30.47
N ILE A 743 44.31 -64.24 29.19
CA ILE A 743 43.35 -63.62 28.26
C ILE A 743 42.10 -64.51 28.14
N GLY A 744 40.91 -63.93 28.17
CA GLY A 744 39.67 -64.70 28.08
C GLY A 744 39.32 -65.12 26.65
N ASN A 745 38.68 -66.28 26.51
CA ASN A 745 38.17 -66.86 25.26
C ASN A 745 37.34 -65.88 24.38
N ALA A 746 36.80 -64.81 24.95
CA ALA A 746 35.97 -63.81 24.27
C ALA A 746 36.77 -62.73 23.53
N CYS A 747 37.98 -62.44 23.99
CA CYS A 747 38.88 -61.41 23.45
C CYS A 747 40.21 -61.98 22.93
N ASP A 748 40.51 -63.24 23.24
CA ASP A 748 41.69 -63.95 22.77
C ASP A 748 41.63 -64.27 21.27
N ASN A 749 42.67 -63.88 20.53
CA ASN A 749 42.85 -64.21 19.11
C ASN A 749 43.50 -65.58 18.85
N CYS A 750 43.88 -66.33 19.89
CA CYS A 750 44.27 -67.73 19.85
C CYS A 750 43.72 -68.60 21.03
N PRO A 751 42.38 -68.79 21.18
CA PRO A 751 41.71 -69.47 22.34
C PRO A 751 42.10 -70.90 22.75
N LEU A 752 43.18 -71.46 22.23
CA LEU A 752 43.70 -72.81 22.46
C LEU A 752 45.25 -72.87 22.42
N VAL A 753 45.95 -71.73 22.26
CA VAL A 753 47.41 -71.61 22.14
C VAL A 753 47.91 -70.33 22.86
N PRO A 754 48.50 -70.44 24.08
CA PRO A 754 48.81 -69.30 24.93
C PRO A 754 49.65 -68.20 24.26
N ASN A 755 49.17 -66.96 24.27
CA ASN A 755 49.79 -65.80 23.66
C ASN A 755 49.37 -64.46 24.32
N ASN A 756 49.76 -64.25 25.59
CA ASN A 756 49.38 -63.06 26.39
C ASN A 756 49.69 -61.69 25.72
N ASP A 757 50.54 -61.65 24.70
CA ASP A 757 50.87 -60.43 23.96
C ASP A 757 49.92 -60.12 22.78
N GLN A 758 48.96 -61.03 22.51
CA GLN A 758 47.85 -60.92 21.55
C GLN A 758 48.27 -60.40 20.17
N LYS A 759 49.51 -60.68 19.75
CA LYS A 759 50.03 -60.20 18.47
C LYS A 759 49.30 -60.84 17.31
N ASP A 760 48.76 -59.99 16.44
CA ASP A 760 48.25 -60.33 15.11
C ASP A 760 48.93 -59.35 14.14
N LEU A 761 49.97 -59.81 13.43
CA LEU A 761 50.78 -58.95 12.56
C LEU A 761 50.01 -58.47 11.32
N ASP A 762 49.00 -59.23 10.90
CA ASP A 762 48.29 -58.99 9.63
C ASP A 762 46.82 -58.52 9.81
N CYS A 763 46.38 -58.43 11.07
CA CYS A 763 45.09 -57.99 11.57
C CYS A 763 43.91 -58.81 11.01
N ASN A 764 44.11 -60.11 10.78
CA ASN A 764 43.05 -61.01 10.31
C ASN A 764 42.09 -61.50 11.40
N GLY A 765 42.41 -61.28 12.69
CA GLY A 765 41.65 -61.73 13.86
C GLY A 765 42.08 -63.10 14.40
N ILE A 766 43.27 -63.57 14.00
CA ILE A 766 43.91 -64.81 14.47
C ILE A 766 45.33 -64.42 14.87
N GLY A 767 45.76 -64.75 16.08
CA GLY A 767 47.09 -64.35 16.56
C GLY A 767 48.23 -65.10 15.86
N ASP A 768 49.40 -64.46 15.79
CA ASP A 768 50.66 -64.98 15.24
C ASP A 768 51.07 -66.34 15.86
N ALA A 769 50.58 -66.65 17.07
CA ALA A 769 50.86 -67.90 17.79
C ALA A 769 50.08 -69.11 17.25
N CYS A 770 48.90 -68.89 16.67
CA CYS A 770 48.03 -69.94 16.13
C CYS A 770 47.78 -69.80 14.61
N ASP A 771 48.12 -68.67 13.99
CA ASP A 771 48.14 -68.55 12.54
C ASP A 771 49.27 -69.40 11.93
N SER A 772 48.90 -70.27 10.99
CA SER A 772 49.84 -71.10 10.25
C SER A 772 50.51 -70.37 9.07
N PHE A 773 50.01 -69.19 8.68
CA PHE A 773 50.45 -68.41 7.53
C PHE A 773 50.35 -66.87 7.74
N PRO A 774 50.87 -66.30 8.85
CA PRO A 774 50.80 -64.86 9.10
C PRO A 774 51.42 -64.06 7.94
N ASN A 775 50.71 -63.04 7.45
CA ASN A 775 51.09 -62.27 6.26
C ASN A 775 51.84 -60.97 6.63
N PRO A 776 53.18 -60.91 6.61
CA PRO A 776 53.96 -59.74 7.02
C PRO A 776 53.87 -58.54 6.05
N PHE A 777 52.98 -58.60 5.06
CA PHE A 777 52.73 -57.54 4.10
C PHE A 777 51.28 -57.01 4.12
N ALA A 778 50.41 -57.52 5.01
CA ALA A 778 49.13 -56.86 5.25
C ALA A 778 49.34 -55.55 6.02
N SER A 779 48.39 -54.63 5.89
CA SER A 779 48.36 -53.37 6.62
C SER A 779 47.12 -53.36 7.49
N CYS A 780 47.28 -53.13 8.79
CA CYS A 780 46.22 -52.99 9.79
C CYS A 780 45.42 -51.69 9.62
N THR A 781 44.92 -51.43 8.40
CA THR A 781 44.09 -50.28 8.05
C THR A 781 42.78 -50.80 7.45
N GLY A 782 41.80 -51.12 8.30
CA GLY A 782 40.43 -51.40 7.86
C GLY A 782 39.67 -52.57 8.49
N ARG A 783 39.64 -52.68 9.83
CA ARG A 783 38.49 -53.29 10.52
C ARG A 783 37.96 -52.32 11.57
N GLU A 784 36.64 -52.18 11.61
CA GLU A 784 35.92 -51.16 12.37
C GLU A 784 35.59 -51.66 13.79
N LEU A 785 35.76 -50.79 14.79
CA LEU A 785 35.05 -50.86 16.07
C LEU A 785 33.99 -49.74 16.10
N PRO A 786 32.84 -49.92 16.76
CA PRO A 786 31.68 -49.06 16.55
C PRO A 786 31.66 -47.77 17.39
N ALA A 787 31.77 -46.65 16.66
CA ALA A 787 31.05 -45.37 16.85
C ALA A 787 31.44 -44.34 17.94
N ALA A 788 31.66 -43.10 17.46
CA ALA A 788 31.83 -41.81 18.16
C ALA A 788 33.24 -41.55 18.74
N ILE A 789 33.88 -40.36 18.63
CA ILE A 789 33.60 -39.08 17.92
C ILE A 789 35.01 -38.42 17.66
N ASP A 790 35.31 -37.43 16.81
CA ASP A 790 34.54 -36.41 16.07
C ASP A 790 35.13 -36.08 14.65
N LYS A 791 34.76 -34.90 14.14
CA LYS A 791 35.15 -34.13 12.94
C LYS A 791 36.64 -33.97 12.58
N ARG A 792 36.89 -34.25 11.29
CA ARG A 792 37.84 -33.60 10.33
C ARG A 792 39.36 -33.76 10.56
N PRO A 793 40.12 -34.28 9.56
CA PRO A 793 41.57 -34.48 9.68
C PRO A 793 42.40 -33.23 9.36
N GLU A 794 43.44 -32.97 10.16
CA GLU A 794 44.57 -32.08 9.83
C GLU A 794 45.50 -32.68 8.76
N PHE A 795 44.97 -33.01 7.58
CA PHE A 795 45.80 -33.47 6.44
C PHE A 795 45.59 -32.64 5.17
N LEU A 796 45.70 -31.32 5.31
CA LEU A 796 45.87 -30.38 4.19
C LEU A 796 47.12 -29.47 4.30
N GLN A 797 48.12 -29.88 5.10
CA GLN A 797 49.46 -29.26 5.07
C GLN A 797 50.59 -30.29 4.98
N LYS A 798 50.75 -30.93 3.80
CA LYS A 798 52.02 -31.34 3.15
C LYS A 798 51.79 -32.18 1.90
N ILE A 799 51.37 -31.55 0.82
CA ILE A 799 51.61 -32.05 -0.54
C ILE A 799 52.42 -30.99 -1.28
N GLU A 800 53.73 -31.23 -1.43
CA GLU A 800 54.54 -30.46 -2.38
C GLU A 800 54.12 -30.86 -3.81
N TRP A 801 53.29 -30.03 -4.43
CA TRP A 801 52.91 -30.23 -5.83
C TRP A 801 54.12 -30.04 -6.75
N PRO A 802 54.42 -31.01 -7.64
CA PRO A 802 55.47 -30.83 -8.63
C PRO A 802 55.27 -29.57 -9.47
N LYS A 803 56.32 -28.75 -9.61
CA LYS A 803 56.31 -27.41 -10.26
C LYS A 803 55.79 -27.36 -11.70
N TRP A 804 55.51 -28.51 -12.34
CA TRP A 804 54.90 -28.58 -13.67
C TRP A 804 53.37 -28.56 -13.65
N ILE A 805 52.72 -28.98 -12.55
CA ILE A 805 51.25 -28.93 -12.42
C ILE A 805 50.77 -27.48 -12.23
N ILE A 806 51.45 -26.70 -11.40
CA ILE A 806 51.17 -25.27 -11.18
C ILE A 806 51.26 -24.47 -12.51
N ARG A 807 52.27 -24.78 -13.36
CA ARG A 807 52.45 -24.14 -14.68
C ARG A 807 51.42 -24.55 -15.74
N LEU A 808 50.63 -25.59 -15.50
CA LEU A 808 49.54 -25.98 -16.41
C LEU A 808 48.27 -25.18 -16.09
N TRP A 809 48.05 -24.82 -14.82
CA TRP A 809 46.89 -24.05 -14.37
C TRP A 809 46.93 -22.58 -14.80
N GLU A 810 48.09 -21.92 -14.69
CA GLU A 810 48.27 -20.50 -15.12
C GLU A 810 48.07 -20.25 -16.63
N LYS A 811 47.95 -21.31 -17.44
CA LYS A 811 47.75 -21.23 -18.90
C LYS A 811 46.33 -21.49 -19.39
N VAL A 812 45.42 -21.85 -18.49
CA VAL A 812 43.99 -22.09 -18.78
C VAL A 812 43.11 -20.95 -18.26
N TRP A 813 43.65 -20.08 -17.38
CA TRP A 813 42.96 -18.90 -16.84
C TRP A 813 43.36 -17.58 -17.54
N ARG A 814 43.66 -17.64 -18.85
CA ARG A 814 43.82 -16.50 -19.76
C ARG A 814 43.21 -16.80 -21.11
#